data_AF-A0A8V0XL66-F1
#
_entry.id   AF-A0A8V0XL66-F1
#
_cell.length_a   1.000
_cell.length_b   1.000
_cell.length_c   1.000
_cell.angle_alpha   90.00
_cell.angle_beta   90.00
_cell.angle_gamma   90.00
#
_symmetry.space_group_name_H-M   'P 1'
#
loop_
_entity.id
_entity.type
_entity.pdbx_description
1 polymer ?
#
loop_
_entity_poly.entity_id
_entity_poly.type
_entity_poly.pdbx_seq_one_letter_code
_entity_poly.pdbx_strand_id
1 'polypeptide(L)'
;MRKFNIRKVLDGLTAVSSAASASSSSQQQQAGNRESDIQETLQSEHFQLCKTVRHGFPYQPSALAFDPVQKILAIGTQTGALRLFGRPGVECYCQHDSGAAVIQLQFLINEGALVSALADDTLHLWNLRQKRPAILHSLKFNRERITFCHLPFQSKWLYVGTERGNIHIVNVESFTLSGYVIMWNKAIELSSKSHPGPIVHISDNPMDEGKLLIGFESGTVVLWDLKSKKADYRYTHDEAIHSVAWHHEGKQFICSHSDGTLTIWNVKSPTKPFQTITPHGKQLKDGKKPEPCKPILKVEYKTTRAGEPFIILSGGLSYDTVGRRPCLTVMHGKSTAVLEMDYSIVDFLTLCETPYPNDFQEPYAVVVLLEKDLVLIDLAQNGYPIFENPYPLTIHESPVTCCEYFADCPVDLIPALYSVGARQKRQGYSKKEWPISGGNWGLITQSYPEIIITGHADGSIKFWDASAITLQVLYKLKTAKVFEKSRNKDDRPNTDIVDEDPYAIQIISWCPESRMLCVAGVSAHVIIYRFSKQEVTTEVIPMLEVRLLYEINDIESPDGEQIPPLPTPGTSSNPQSIAPQSHPSTSSSSSDGLRDNVPCLKVKNSPLKQSPGYQIELVIQLVWVSGEPPQQITSLAVNSAYGLVVFGNCNGIAMVDYLQKTVLLNLGTIELYGSNDPYRREPRSPRKTRQPSGAGLCDINEGTVVPEDRCKSPTSGSGSPNSDDDEQKMNNFIEKVKTKSRQFSKMVANDIDVKDNSFSRSRSSSVTSIDKESREAISALHFCETFTRKADTSPSPCLWVGTTLGTVLVIVLNLPPGGEQRLLQPVIVSPSGTILRLKGAILRMAFLDTTGSLVPPAHEPWREHNVPEDKDEKEKSKKRRPVSVSPSSSQEISENQYAVICSEKQAKVISLPSQNCIYKHNITETSFVLRGDIVSLSNSICLACFCANGHIMAFSLPSLRPLLDVYYLPLTNMRIARTFCFTNNGQALYLVSPTEIQRLTYSQETCENLQEMLGELFTPVETPEAPNRGFFKGLFGGGAQSLDREELFGESASGKASRSLAQHIPGPGGIEGVKGAASGVVGELARARLALDERGQKLGELEEKTAAMLYSADSFSKHAHEMMLKYKDKKWYQF
;
A
#
# COMPACT_ATOMS: atom_id res chain seq x y z
N MET A 1 7.72 2.52 -28.74
CA MET A 1 7.84 3.68 -29.68
C MET A 1 9.26 4.25 -29.57
N ARG A 2 9.69 5.17 -30.47
CA ARG A 2 11.06 5.71 -30.47
C ARG A 2 11.33 6.55 -29.20
N LYS A 3 12.41 6.26 -28.47
CA LYS A 3 12.87 7.07 -27.33
C LYS A 3 13.45 8.39 -27.84
N PHE A 4 12.89 9.53 -27.43
CA PHE A 4 13.51 10.84 -27.60
C PHE A 4 14.28 11.21 -26.33
N ASN A 5 15.61 11.11 -26.36
CA ASN A 5 16.47 11.55 -25.26
C ASN A 5 16.70 13.06 -25.33
N ILE A 6 15.84 13.85 -24.68
CA ILE A 6 16.11 15.27 -24.42
C ILE A 6 17.04 15.37 -23.21
N ARG A 7 18.35 15.20 -23.43
CA ARG A 7 19.38 15.24 -22.36
C ARG A 7 20.41 16.37 -22.50
N LYS A 8 20.19 17.32 -23.44
CA LYS A 8 21.03 18.51 -23.70
C LYS A 8 20.24 19.68 -24.35
N VAL A 9 19.29 20.30 -23.63
CA VAL A 9 18.59 21.52 -24.08
C VAL A 9 18.30 22.47 -22.90
N LEU A 10 19.29 22.72 -22.04
CA LEU A 10 19.18 23.68 -20.92
C LEU A 10 20.34 24.69 -20.86
N ASP A 11 21.51 24.37 -21.41
CA ASP A 11 22.71 25.24 -21.39
C ASP A 11 22.70 26.37 -22.46
N GLY A 12 21.52 26.80 -22.95
CA GLY A 12 21.41 27.44 -24.27
C GLY A 12 20.42 28.59 -24.46
N LEU A 13 19.88 29.21 -23.41
CA LEU A 13 18.89 30.30 -23.53
C LEU A 13 19.06 31.48 -22.55
N THR A 14 20.28 32.02 -22.43
CA THR A 14 20.55 33.23 -21.61
C THR A 14 21.47 34.25 -22.31
N ALA A 15 21.29 34.49 -23.61
CA ALA A 15 22.03 35.53 -24.34
C ALA A 15 21.21 36.20 -25.47
N VAL A 16 20.45 37.25 -25.13
CA VAL A 16 19.97 38.25 -26.12
C VAL A 16 20.27 39.64 -25.58
N SER A 17 20.90 40.46 -26.42
CA SER A 17 21.53 41.73 -26.08
C SER A 17 20.57 42.92 -25.97
N SER A 18 20.89 43.86 -25.08
CA SER A 18 20.52 45.28 -25.19
C SER A 18 21.75 46.16 -24.94
N ALA A 19 22.51 46.45 -25.99
CA ALA A 19 23.79 47.17 -25.92
C ALA A 19 23.76 48.49 -26.73
N ALA A 20 23.23 49.54 -26.12
CA ALA A 20 23.39 50.95 -26.53
C ALA A 20 23.05 51.83 -25.30
N SER A 21 23.73 52.94 -25.01
CA SER A 21 24.88 53.60 -25.66
C SER A 21 25.77 54.27 -24.60
N ALA A 22 27.00 54.64 -24.96
CA ALA A 22 27.96 55.20 -24.00
C ALA A 22 27.95 56.74 -24.00
N SER A 23 27.76 57.35 -22.82
CA SER A 23 28.06 58.77 -22.55
C SER A 23 28.56 58.92 -21.12
N SER A 24 29.59 59.75 -20.91
CA SER A 24 30.40 59.78 -19.69
C SER A 24 29.88 60.70 -18.59
N SER A 25 29.84 60.21 -17.34
CA SER A 25 29.87 61.06 -16.14
C SER A 25 30.57 60.38 -14.96
N SER A 26 31.62 61.05 -14.47
CA SER A 26 32.34 60.93 -13.20
C SER A 26 31.89 59.91 -12.13
N GLN A 27 32.89 59.19 -11.61
CA GLN A 27 32.93 58.40 -10.38
C GLN A 27 32.15 58.98 -9.19
N GLN A 28 31.43 58.11 -8.47
CA GLN A 28 31.46 58.05 -7.01
C GLN A 28 31.47 56.59 -6.56
N GLN A 29 32.33 56.24 -5.61
CA GLN A 29 32.41 54.88 -5.06
C GLN A 29 31.39 54.72 -3.94
N GLN A 30 30.49 53.74 -4.07
CA GLN A 30 29.87 53.08 -2.93
C GLN A 30 30.42 51.66 -2.85
N ALA A 31 30.79 51.22 -1.64
CA ALA A 31 31.31 49.88 -1.42
C ALA A 31 30.17 48.87 -1.52
N GLY A 32 30.19 48.03 -2.57
CA GLY A 32 29.27 46.90 -2.66
C GLY A 32 29.62 45.84 -1.62
N ASN A 33 28.62 45.39 -0.86
CA ASN A 33 28.77 44.22 0.00
C ASN A 33 29.20 43.02 -0.85
N ARG A 34 30.33 42.40 -0.48
CA ARG A 34 30.62 41.02 -0.87
C ARG A 34 29.83 40.11 0.04
N GLU A 35 28.59 39.82 -0.34
CA GLU A 35 27.86 38.68 0.24
C GLU A 35 28.64 37.39 -0.11
N SER A 36 28.66 36.43 0.82
CA SER A 36 29.45 35.21 0.70
C SER A 36 28.73 34.19 -0.21
N ASP A 37 29.29 33.90 -1.38
CA ASP A 37 28.81 32.80 -2.23
C ASP A 37 28.86 31.47 -1.47
N ILE A 38 27.69 30.92 -1.15
CA ILE A 38 27.54 29.57 -0.63
C ILE A 38 27.83 28.59 -1.77
N GLN A 39 28.81 27.70 -1.58
CA GLN A 39 29.22 26.74 -2.60
C GLN A 39 28.21 25.59 -2.72
N GLU A 40 27.24 25.72 -3.62
CA GLU A 40 26.32 24.64 -3.95
C GLU A 40 27.03 23.49 -4.69
N THR A 41 27.09 22.31 -4.06
CA THR A 41 27.70 21.11 -4.67
C THR A 41 26.75 20.37 -5.62
N LEU A 42 25.43 20.43 -5.38
CA LEU A 42 24.45 19.61 -6.08
C LEU A 42 24.32 19.98 -7.56
N GLN A 43 24.35 18.97 -8.41
CA GLN A 43 24.14 19.05 -9.86
C GLN A 43 23.02 18.10 -10.29
N SER A 44 22.45 18.31 -11.48
CA SER A 44 21.38 17.48 -12.03
C SER A 44 21.74 16.02 -12.25
N GLU A 45 23.02 15.67 -12.31
CA GLU A 45 23.47 14.28 -12.44
C GLU A 45 23.19 13.45 -11.19
N HIS A 46 23.32 14.02 -9.99
CA HIS A 46 23.02 13.36 -8.70
C HIS A 46 21.56 12.91 -8.55
N PHE A 47 20.67 13.26 -9.48
CA PHE A 47 19.24 12.99 -9.43
C PHE A 47 18.81 11.97 -10.49
N GLN A 48 18.30 10.83 -10.04
CA GLN A 48 17.63 9.86 -10.89
C GLN A 48 16.40 9.30 -10.17
N LEU A 49 15.21 9.42 -10.78
CA LEU A 49 13.98 8.89 -10.21
C LEU A 49 13.80 7.40 -10.55
N CYS A 50 13.73 6.54 -9.55
CA CYS A 50 13.36 5.13 -9.73
C CYS A 50 12.46 4.59 -8.59
N LYS A 51 11.61 3.61 -8.94
CA LYS A 51 10.83 2.83 -7.97
C LYS A 51 11.75 1.81 -7.31
N THR A 52 11.79 1.79 -5.98
CA THR A 52 12.66 0.90 -5.20
C THR A 52 11.93 -0.40 -4.84
N VAL A 53 10.91 -0.33 -4.00
CA VAL A 53 10.14 -1.47 -3.48
C VAL A 53 8.67 -1.09 -3.25
N ARG A 54 7.79 -2.09 -3.23
CA ARG A 54 6.37 -1.95 -2.87
C ARG A 54 5.99 -2.90 -1.75
N HIS A 55 5.54 -2.34 -0.63
CA HIS A 55 5.11 -3.09 0.55
C HIS A 55 3.59 -3.16 0.64
N GLY A 56 3.07 -4.06 1.48
CA GLY A 56 1.63 -4.23 1.72
C GLY A 56 0.98 -5.30 0.85
N PHE A 57 -0.32 -5.51 1.02
CA PHE A 57 -1.06 -6.59 0.37
C PHE A 57 -1.44 -6.25 -1.08
N PRO A 58 -1.29 -7.17 -2.06
CA PRO A 58 -1.59 -6.89 -3.47
C PRO A 58 -3.03 -6.42 -3.66
N TYR A 59 -3.24 -5.25 -4.26
CA TYR A 59 -4.59 -4.69 -4.38
C TYR A 59 -5.43 -5.39 -5.47
N GLN A 60 -6.66 -5.77 -5.11
CA GLN A 60 -7.57 -6.56 -5.94
C GLN A 60 -6.91 -7.84 -6.48
N PRO A 61 -6.56 -8.80 -5.61
CA PRO A 61 -6.01 -10.09 -6.04
C PRO A 61 -7.01 -10.87 -6.89
N SER A 62 -6.52 -11.73 -7.78
CA SER A 62 -7.34 -12.51 -8.71
C SER A 62 -6.79 -13.90 -9.07
N ALA A 63 -5.50 -14.17 -8.83
CA ALA A 63 -4.88 -15.47 -9.13
C ALA A 63 -3.76 -15.81 -8.14
N LEU A 64 -3.54 -17.10 -7.90
CA LEU A 64 -2.52 -17.63 -6.99
C LEU A 64 -1.72 -18.76 -7.67
N ALA A 65 -0.42 -18.85 -7.43
CA ALA A 65 0.40 -20.01 -7.77
C ALA A 65 1.58 -20.17 -6.82
N PHE A 66 2.16 -21.37 -6.77
CA PHE A 66 3.30 -21.70 -5.91
C PHE A 66 4.26 -22.66 -6.62
N ASP A 67 5.56 -22.42 -6.50
CA ASP A 67 6.61 -23.40 -6.84
C ASP A 67 7.06 -24.11 -5.55
N PRO A 68 6.80 -25.42 -5.37
CA PRO A 68 7.14 -26.15 -4.15
C PRO A 68 8.62 -26.51 -4.01
N VAL A 69 9.40 -26.45 -5.09
CA VAL A 69 10.85 -26.72 -5.04
C VAL A 69 11.61 -25.43 -4.70
N GLN A 70 11.28 -24.34 -5.40
CA GLN A 70 11.83 -23.01 -5.10
C GLN A 70 11.23 -22.40 -3.83
N LYS A 71 10.03 -22.81 -3.42
CA LYS A 71 9.24 -22.24 -2.31
C LYS A 71 8.93 -20.75 -2.49
N ILE A 72 8.54 -20.38 -3.71
CA ILE A 72 8.11 -19.03 -4.11
C ILE A 72 6.60 -19.03 -4.39
N LEU A 73 5.90 -18.03 -3.85
CA LEU A 73 4.49 -17.75 -4.12
C LEU A 73 4.34 -16.62 -5.15
N ALA A 74 3.38 -16.73 -6.05
CA ALA A 74 2.95 -15.65 -6.95
C ALA A 74 1.47 -15.30 -6.71
N ILE A 75 1.17 -14.01 -6.62
CA ILE A 75 -0.19 -13.45 -6.58
C ILE A 75 -0.37 -12.52 -7.79
N GLY A 76 -1.41 -12.79 -8.59
CA GLY A 76 -1.86 -11.92 -9.69
C GLY A 76 -3.02 -11.02 -9.25
N THR A 77 -3.18 -9.87 -9.92
CA THR A 77 -4.26 -8.90 -9.61
C THR A 77 -5.17 -8.59 -10.81
N GLN A 78 -6.34 -8.04 -10.50
CA GLN A 78 -7.29 -7.48 -11.47
C GLN A 78 -6.72 -6.30 -12.28
N THR A 79 -5.62 -5.70 -11.82
CA THR A 79 -4.90 -4.57 -12.43
C THR A 79 -3.66 -4.99 -13.21
N GLY A 80 -3.54 -6.27 -13.54
CA GLY A 80 -2.42 -6.83 -14.31
C GLY A 80 -1.09 -6.85 -13.56
N ALA A 81 -1.08 -6.68 -12.24
CA ALA A 81 0.13 -6.79 -11.44
C ALA A 81 0.44 -8.24 -11.05
N LEU A 82 1.71 -8.50 -10.80
CA LEU A 82 2.24 -9.69 -10.15
C LEU A 82 3.01 -9.25 -8.90
N ARG A 83 2.73 -9.88 -7.76
CA ARG A 83 3.55 -9.82 -6.56
C ARG A 83 4.09 -11.22 -6.27
N LEU A 84 5.42 -11.32 -6.15
CA LEU A 84 6.16 -12.55 -5.93
C LEU A 84 6.79 -12.51 -4.55
N PHE A 85 6.72 -13.61 -3.80
CA PHE A 85 7.16 -13.71 -2.41
C PHE A 85 7.96 -15.00 -2.17
N GLY A 86 9.14 -14.88 -1.55
CA GLY A 86 9.94 -16.00 -1.05
C GLY A 86 10.00 -15.98 0.48
N ARG A 87 11.20 -16.21 1.04
CA ARG A 87 11.51 -15.82 2.42
C ARG A 87 11.37 -14.30 2.61
N PRO A 88 11.21 -13.79 3.84
CA PRO A 88 11.18 -12.35 4.10
C PRO A 88 12.31 -11.60 3.38
N GLY A 89 12.04 -10.39 2.88
CA GLY A 89 12.98 -9.60 2.08
C GLY A 89 13.13 -10.04 0.62
N VAL A 90 12.70 -11.26 0.26
CA VAL A 90 12.54 -11.69 -1.14
C VAL A 90 11.11 -11.40 -1.58
N GLU A 91 10.81 -10.11 -1.81
CA GLU A 91 9.58 -9.70 -2.51
C GLU A 91 9.89 -8.99 -3.84
N CYS A 92 9.03 -9.18 -4.83
CA CYS A 92 9.13 -8.49 -6.11
C CYS A 92 7.75 -8.03 -6.61
N TYR A 93 7.71 -6.90 -7.31
CA TYR A 93 6.53 -6.35 -7.97
C TYR A 93 6.80 -6.20 -9.47
N CYS A 94 5.87 -6.70 -10.29
CA CYS A 94 5.85 -6.55 -11.74
C CYS A 94 4.44 -6.18 -12.21
N GLN A 95 4.30 -5.67 -13.44
CA GLN A 95 3.00 -5.37 -14.04
C GLN A 95 3.04 -5.63 -15.55
N HIS A 96 1.92 -6.09 -16.10
CA HIS A 96 1.71 -6.25 -17.54
C HIS A 96 1.30 -4.91 -18.17
N ASP A 97 1.86 -4.56 -19.33
CA ASP A 97 1.60 -3.29 -20.02
C ASP A 97 0.12 -3.06 -20.39
N SER A 98 -0.69 -4.12 -20.52
CA SER A 98 -2.13 -4.01 -20.81
C SER A 98 -2.98 -3.65 -19.58
N GLY A 99 -2.45 -3.82 -18.36
CA GLY A 99 -3.20 -3.64 -17.11
C GLY A 99 -4.37 -4.61 -16.90
N ALA A 100 -4.58 -5.59 -17.78
CA ALA A 100 -5.70 -6.51 -17.73
C ALA A 100 -5.57 -7.54 -16.59
N ALA A 101 -6.70 -7.96 -16.03
CA ALA A 101 -6.76 -8.88 -14.90
C ALA A 101 -6.03 -10.21 -15.18
N VAL A 102 -5.18 -10.64 -14.24
CA VAL A 102 -4.54 -11.97 -14.29
C VAL A 102 -5.56 -13.02 -13.86
N ILE A 103 -5.93 -13.92 -14.76
CA ILE A 103 -6.94 -14.97 -14.51
C ILE A 103 -6.32 -16.28 -13.99
N GLN A 104 -5.07 -16.58 -14.36
CA GLN A 104 -4.37 -17.77 -13.86
C GLN A 104 -2.85 -17.60 -13.93
N LEU A 105 -2.15 -18.35 -13.07
CA LEU A 105 -0.69 -18.42 -12.99
C LEU A 105 -0.24 -19.88 -12.97
N GLN A 106 0.85 -20.20 -13.68
CA GLN A 106 1.44 -21.54 -13.75
C GLN A 106 2.98 -21.44 -13.76
N PHE A 107 3.65 -21.91 -12.71
CA PHE A 107 5.12 -21.94 -12.65
C PHE A 107 5.68 -23.07 -13.52
N LEU A 108 6.79 -22.80 -14.22
CA LEU A 108 7.68 -23.85 -14.70
C LEU A 108 8.54 -24.26 -13.49
N ILE A 109 8.06 -25.27 -12.77
CA ILE A 109 8.52 -25.66 -11.43
C ILE A 109 10.02 -25.99 -11.43
N ASN A 110 10.79 -25.28 -10.60
CA ASN A 110 12.24 -25.30 -10.52
C ASN A 110 13.01 -24.84 -11.79
N GLU A 111 12.33 -24.27 -12.78
CA GLU A 111 12.97 -23.77 -14.01
C GLU A 111 13.15 -22.24 -14.01
N GLY A 112 12.69 -21.54 -12.98
CA GLY A 112 12.86 -20.10 -12.83
C GLY A 112 12.04 -19.29 -13.83
N ALA A 113 10.87 -19.79 -14.23
CA ALA A 113 9.96 -19.13 -15.14
C ALA A 113 8.49 -19.32 -14.71
N LEU A 114 7.62 -18.40 -15.18
CA LEU A 114 6.21 -18.34 -14.80
C LEU A 114 5.37 -17.97 -16.03
N VAL A 115 4.29 -18.71 -16.28
CA VAL A 115 3.26 -18.34 -17.25
C VAL A 115 2.13 -17.61 -16.53
N SER A 116 1.68 -16.50 -17.10
CA SER A 116 0.45 -15.81 -16.72
C SER A 116 -0.56 -15.81 -17.86
N ALA A 117 -1.83 -16.03 -17.53
CA ALA A 117 -2.97 -15.86 -18.44
C ALA A 117 -3.80 -14.64 -18.00
N LEU A 118 -4.21 -13.80 -18.95
CA LEU A 118 -4.91 -12.54 -18.71
C LEU A 118 -6.32 -12.54 -19.31
N ALA A 119 -7.21 -11.73 -18.72
CA ALA A 119 -8.59 -11.52 -19.17
C ALA A 119 -8.71 -10.79 -20.52
N ASP A 120 -7.60 -10.36 -21.13
CA ASP A 120 -7.55 -9.84 -22.50
C ASP A 120 -7.10 -10.90 -23.52
N ASP A 121 -7.15 -12.19 -23.14
CA ASP A 121 -6.75 -13.36 -23.93
C ASP A 121 -5.26 -13.41 -24.30
N THR A 122 -4.40 -12.76 -23.51
CA THR A 122 -2.94 -12.84 -23.65
C THR A 122 -2.34 -13.82 -22.65
N LEU A 123 -1.49 -14.73 -23.14
CA LEU A 123 -0.53 -15.46 -22.33
C LEU A 123 0.81 -14.73 -22.34
N HIS A 124 1.53 -14.73 -21.21
CA HIS A 124 2.91 -14.23 -21.12
C HIS A 124 3.82 -15.25 -20.43
N LEU A 125 5.05 -15.39 -20.92
CA LEU A 125 6.13 -16.15 -20.28
C LEU A 125 7.11 -15.19 -19.61
N TRP A 126 7.27 -15.31 -18.29
CA TRP A 126 8.16 -14.51 -17.46
C TRP A 126 9.44 -15.27 -17.12
N ASN A 127 10.59 -14.61 -17.23
CA ASN A 127 11.86 -15.05 -16.67
C ASN A 127 12.01 -14.52 -15.23
N LEU A 128 12.26 -15.40 -14.25
CA LEU A 128 12.46 -15.08 -12.83
C LEU A 128 13.93 -15.25 -12.37
N ARG A 129 14.83 -15.72 -13.25
CA ARG A 129 16.26 -15.94 -12.96
C ARG A 129 17.08 -14.66 -12.82
N GLN A 130 16.47 -13.52 -13.13
CA GLN A 130 17.02 -12.18 -12.98
C GLN A 130 16.25 -11.43 -11.89
N LYS A 131 16.95 -10.66 -11.04
CA LYS A 131 16.40 -9.92 -9.88
C LYS A 131 15.17 -9.04 -10.17
N ARG A 132 14.99 -8.63 -11.43
CA ARG A 132 13.77 -8.00 -11.95
C ARG A 132 13.16 -8.90 -13.02
N PRO A 133 12.04 -9.59 -12.76
CA PRO A 133 11.38 -10.41 -13.76
C PRO A 133 11.02 -9.64 -15.03
N ALA A 134 11.03 -10.33 -16.16
CA ALA A 134 10.68 -9.75 -17.45
C ALA A 134 9.95 -10.75 -18.35
N ILE A 135 9.05 -10.24 -19.18
CA ILE A 135 8.33 -11.01 -20.20
C ILE A 135 9.31 -11.35 -21.34
N LEU A 136 9.55 -12.65 -21.56
CA LEU A 136 10.33 -13.17 -22.69
C LEU A 136 9.48 -13.21 -23.97
N HIS A 137 8.26 -13.71 -23.84
CA HIS A 137 7.33 -13.94 -24.94
C HIS A 137 5.89 -13.70 -24.51
N SER A 138 5.05 -13.27 -25.46
CA SER A 138 3.60 -13.18 -25.28
C SER A 138 2.89 -13.86 -26.45
N LEU A 139 1.70 -14.40 -26.21
CA LEU A 139 0.88 -15.08 -27.19
C LEU A 139 -0.57 -14.64 -26.99
N LYS A 140 -1.07 -13.78 -27.88
CA LYS A 140 -2.42 -13.23 -27.80
C LYS A 140 -3.39 -14.06 -28.64
N PHE A 141 -4.36 -14.69 -28.00
CA PHE A 141 -5.43 -15.41 -28.68
C PHE A 141 -6.44 -14.42 -29.30
N ASN A 142 -7.09 -14.86 -30.37
CA ASN A 142 -8.06 -14.09 -31.13
C ASN A 142 -9.32 -14.95 -31.33
N ARG A 143 -10.49 -14.37 -31.06
CA ARG A 143 -11.84 -14.96 -31.30
C ARG A 143 -12.24 -16.14 -30.38
N GLU A 144 -11.35 -16.70 -29.58
CA GLU A 144 -11.66 -17.65 -28.51
C GLU A 144 -11.07 -17.14 -27.20
N ARG A 145 -11.91 -17.01 -26.16
CA ARG A 145 -11.50 -16.52 -24.84
C ARG A 145 -10.87 -17.62 -24.00
N ILE A 146 -9.81 -17.30 -23.26
CA ILE A 146 -9.10 -18.24 -22.40
C ILE A 146 -9.88 -18.43 -21.09
N THR A 147 -10.09 -19.68 -20.67
CA THR A 147 -10.82 -20.00 -19.41
C THR A 147 -10.02 -20.88 -18.45
N PHE A 148 -9.11 -21.72 -18.94
CA PHE A 148 -8.26 -22.55 -18.08
C PHE A 148 -6.90 -22.84 -18.73
N CYS A 149 -5.85 -22.93 -17.94
CA CYS A 149 -4.49 -23.26 -18.37
C CYS A 149 -3.90 -24.36 -17.46
N HIS A 150 -3.41 -25.45 -18.05
CA HIS A 150 -2.72 -26.53 -17.34
C HIS A 150 -1.32 -26.76 -17.92
N LEU A 151 -0.30 -26.57 -17.07
CA LEU A 151 1.06 -26.97 -17.34
C LEU A 151 1.40 -28.20 -16.47
N PRO A 152 1.59 -29.39 -17.04
CA PRO A 152 2.05 -30.55 -16.28
C PRO A 152 3.51 -30.35 -15.81
N PHE A 153 3.86 -30.96 -14.67
CA PHE A 153 5.22 -30.88 -14.12
C PHE A 153 6.26 -31.43 -15.11
N GLN A 154 7.36 -30.70 -15.32
CA GLN A 154 8.43 -31.00 -16.31
C GLN A 154 7.95 -31.10 -17.77
N SER A 155 6.77 -30.56 -18.11
CA SER A 155 6.23 -30.57 -19.47
C SER A 155 6.64 -29.32 -20.28
N LYS A 156 7.12 -29.53 -21.50
CA LYS A 156 7.31 -28.47 -22.50
C LYS A 156 5.99 -27.94 -23.11
N TRP A 157 4.86 -28.54 -22.72
CA TRP A 157 3.56 -28.37 -23.37
C TRP A 157 2.50 -27.90 -22.37
N LEU A 158 1.94 -26.72 -22.65
CA LEU A 158 0.87 -26.06 -21.91
C LEU A 158 -0.46 -26.28 -22.64
N TYR A 159 -1.47 -26.78 -21.93
CA TYR A 159 -2.84 -26.89 -22.45
C TYR A 159 -3.64 -25.63 -22.11
N VAL A 160 -4.35 -25.08 -23.10
CA VAL A 160 -5.12 -23.84 -23.01
C VAL A 160 -6.58 -24.12 -23.37
N GLY A 161 -7.44 -24.19 -22.37
CA GLY A 161 -8.89 -24.36 -22.48
C GLY A 161 -9.60 -23.03 -22.73
N THR A 162 -10.72 -23.10 -23.45
CA THR A 162 -11.46 -21.91 -23.92
C THR A 162 -12.95 -21.93 -23.59
N GLU A 163 -13.57 -20.75 -23.67
CA GLU A 163 -15.03 -20.55 -23.57
C GLU A 163 -15.82 -21.36 -24.62
N ARG A 164 -15.17 -21.75 -25.74
CA ARG A 164 -15.75 -22.59 -26.79
C ARG A 164 -15.56 -24.09 -26.57
N GLY A 165 -15.10 -24.52 -25.39
CA GLY A 165 -14.85 -25.94 -25.11
C GLY A 165 -13.66 -26.55 -25.88
N ASN A 166 -12.90 -25.76 -26.63
CA ASN A 166 -11.71 -26.23 -27.34
C ASN A 166 -10.49 -26.18 -26.41
N ILE A 167 -9.56 -27.13 -26.55
CA ILE A 167 -8.24 -27.08 -25.93
C ILE A 167 -7.18 -26.94 -27.03
N HIS A 168 -6.41 -25.86 -26.94
CA HIS A 168 -5.23 -25.61 -27.76
C HIS A 168 -3.96 -25.97 -26.99
N ILE A 169 -2.91 -26.38 -27.71
CA ILE A 169 -1.64 -26.79 -27.11
C ILE A 169 -0.56 -25.74 -27.47
N VAL A 170 0.17 -25.24 -26.49
CA VAL A 170 1.28 -24.28 -26.64
C VAL A 170 2.60 -24.94 -26.24
N ASN A 171 3.62 -24.86 -27.10
CA ASN A 171 5.00 -25.19 -26.74
C ASN A 171 5.57 -24.03 -25.92
N VAL A 172 6.04 -24.28 -24.69
CA VAL A 172 6.49 -23.19 -23.80
C VAL A 172 7.89 -22.66 -24.13
N GLU A 173 8.74 -23.44 -24.80
CA GLU A 173 10.10 -23.05 -25.17
C GLU A 173 10.12 -22.06 -26.34
N SER A 174 9.29 -22.28 -27.36
CA SER A 174 9.10 -21.36 -28.49
C SER A 174 8.00 -20.33 -28.27
N PHE A 175 7.10 -20.59 -27.30
CA PHE A 175 5.86 -19.87 -27.05
C PHE A 175 4.90 -19.81 -28.26
N THR A 176 4.82 -20.91 -29.02
CA THR A 176 3.97 -21.05 -30.22
C THR A 176 2.89 -22.12 -30.06
N LEU A 177 1.78 -21.97 -30.80
CA LEU A 177 0.74 -23.00 -30.90
C LEU A 177 1.19 -24.23 -31.70
N SER A 178 0.80 -25.41 -31.23
CA SER A 178 0.75 -26.67 -31.98
C SER A 178 -0.35 -26.63 -33.06
N GLY A 179 -0.20 -27.42 -34.12
CA GLY A 179 -1.32 -27.72 -35.04
C GLY A 179 -2.38 -28.64 -34.43
N TYR A 180 -2.10 -29.29 -33.30
CA TYR A 180 -3.03 -30.18 -32.60
C TYR A 180 -3.99 -29.38 -31.71
N VAL A 181 -5.28 -29.69 -31.82
CA VAL A 181 -6.38 -29.09 -31.06
C VAL A 181 -7.38 -30.18 -30.67
N ILE A 182 -7.77 -30.21 -29.39
CA ILE A 182 -8.85 -31.08 -28.91
C ILE A 182 -10.17 -30.30 -29.03
N MET A 183 -10.97 -30.64 -30.02
CA MET A 183 -12.28 -30.03 -30.28
C MET A 183 -13.35 -30.64 -29.37
N TRP A 184 -14.22 -29.80 -28.76
CA TRP A 184 -15.27 -30.26 -27.84
C TRP A 184 -16.17 -31.35 -28.44
N ASN A 185 -16.51 -31.26 -29.73
CA ASN A 185 -17.40 -32.21 -30.41
C ASN A 185 -16.79 -33.59 -30.63
N LYS A 186 -15.45 -33.71 -30.62
CA LYS A 186 -14.75 -35.00 -30.55
C LYS A 186 -14.67 -35.53 -29.11
N ALA A 187 -14.52 -34.63 -28.14
CA ALA A 187 -14.46 -34.98 -26.73
C ALA A 187 -15.80 -35.57 -26.23
N ILE A 188 -16.93 -34.87 -26.40
CA ILE A 188 -18.22 -35.27 -25.82
C ILE A 188 -19.00 -36.33 -26.65
N GLU A 189 -19.57 -36.02 -27.81
CA GLU A 189 -19.98 -37.02 -28.80
C GLU A 189 -20.30 -36.34 -30.13
N LEU A 190 -19.93 -36.96 -31.27
CA LEU A 190 -20.24 -36.41 -32.60
C LEU A 190 -21.75 -36.43 -32.93
N SER A 191 -22.54 -37.21 -32.21
CA SER A 191 -24.00 -37.25 -32.29
C SER A 191 -24.68 -36.12 -31.51
N SER A 192 -23.99 -35.54 -30.52
CA SER A 192 -24.56 -34.55 -29.62
C SER A 192 -24.75 -33.21 -30.33
N LYS A 193 -25.95 -32.65 -30.16
CA LYS A 193 -26.31 -31.31 -30.68
C LYS A 193 -26.21 -30.22 -29.62
N SER A 194 -25.98 -30.57 -28.35
CA SER A 194 -25.72 -29.62 -27.28
C SER A 194 -24.23 -29.30 -27.18
N HIS A 195 -23.92 -28.02 -27.04
CA HIS A 195 -22.57 -27.55 -26.71
C HIS A 195 -22.31 -27.75 -25.21
N PRO A 196 -21.18 -28.32 -24.78
CA PRO A 196 -20.92 -28.63 -23.36
C PRO A 196 -20.47 -27.41 -22.53
N GLY A 197 -20.32 -26.26 -23.18
CA GLY A 197 -19.92 -25.01 -22.54
C GLY A 197 -18.39 -24.80 -22.54
N PRO A 198 -17.91 -23.84 -21.74
CA PRO A 198 -16.49 -23.59 -21.49
C PRO A 198 -15.74 -24.81 -20.95
N ILE A 199 -14.42 -24.83 -21.18
CA ILE A 199 -13.52 -25.64 -20.37
C ILE A 199 -13.40 -25.00 -18.99
N VAL A 200 -13.74 -25.76 -17.94
CA VAL A 200 -13.57 -25.37 -16.53
C VAL A 200 -12.36 -26.05 -15.88
N HIS A 201 -11.88 -27.16 -16.43
CA HIS A 201 -10.72 -27.88 -15.89
C HIS A 201 -9.95 -28.68 -16.95
N ILE A 202 -8.62 -28.73 -16.81
CA ILE A 202 -7.71 -29.62 -17.55
C ILE A 202 -6.68 -30.20 -16.58
N SER A 203 -6.42 -31.51 -16.63
CA SER A 203 -5.26 -32.10 -15.93
C SER A 203 -4.85 -33.47 -16.48
N ASP A 204 -3.54 -33.69 -16.68
CA ASP A 204 -2.98 -35.02 -16.97
C ASP A 204 -3.35 -36.03 -15.86
N ASN A 205 -3.49 -37.32 -16.20
CA ASN A 205 -3.62 -38.38 -15.21
C ASN A 205 -2.25 -38.62 -14.53
N PRO A 206 -2.14 -38.57 -13.18
CA PRO A 206 -0.85 -38.69 -12.50
C PRO A 206 -0.06 -39.97 -12.81
N MET A 207 -0.75 -41.07 -13.15
CA MET A 207 -0.14 -42.39 -13.39
C MET A 207 -0.10 -42.79 -14.86
N ASP A 208 -0.66 -41.99 -15.78
CA ASP A 208 -0.64 -42.23 -17.22
C ASP A 208 -0.60 -40.89 -17.98
N GLU A 209 0.61 -40.45 -18.31
CA GLU A 209 0.91 -39.24 -19.10
C GLU A 209 0.29 -39.25 -20.51
N GLY A 210 -0.30 -40.37 -20.95
CA GLY A 210 -1.10 -40.50 -22.17
C GLY A 210 -2.58 -40.11 -22.03
N LYS A 211 -3.07 -39.83 -20.81
CA LYS A 211 -4.48 -39.51 -20.54
C LYS A 211 -4.64 -38.09 -19.99
N LEU A 212 -5.59 -37.35 -20.56
CA LEU A 212 -5.98 -36.01 -20.13
C LEU A 212 -7.41 -36.02 -19.59
N LEU A 213 -7.63 -35.47 -18.40
CA LEU A 213 -8.97 -35.22 -17.87
C LEU A 213 -9.42 -33.82 -18.30
N ILE A 214 -10.61 -33.73 -18.91
CA ILE A 214 -11.20 -32.50 -19.43
C ILE A 214 -12.55 -32.30 -18.75
N GLY A 215 -12.70 -31.19 -18.01
CA GLY A 215 -13.96 -30.78 -17.40
C GLY A 215 -14.64 -29.67 -18.20
N PHE A 216 -15.90 -29.85 -18.54
CA PHE A 216 -16.78 -28.85 -19.15
C PHE A 216 -17.79 -28.34 -18.14
N GLU A 217 -18.21 -27.07 -18.28
CA GLU A 217 -19.19 -26.44 -17.38
C GLU A 217 -20.49 -27.24 -17.23
N SER A 218 -21.01 -27.84 -18.31
CA SER A 218 -22.30 -28.55 -18.34
C SER A 218 -22.29 -29.95 -17.67
N GLY A 219 -21.62 -30.11 -16.53
CA GLY A 219 -21.61 -31.36 -15.76
C GLY A 219 -20.89 -32.53 -16.43
N THR A 220 -20.19 -32.30 -17.55
CA THR A 220 -19.55 -33.35 -18.35
C THR A 220 -18.04 -33.37 -18.18
N VAL A 221 -17.49 -34.52 -17.82
CA VAL A 221 -16.05 -34.79 -17.75
C VAL A 221 -15.69 -35.86 -18.76
N VAL A 222 -14.54 -35.71 -19.42
CA VAL A 222 -14.02 -36.64 -20.43
C VAL A 222 -12.62 -37.09 -20.04
N LEU A 223 -12.37 -38.40 -20.07
CA LEU A 223 -11.00 -38.94 -20.09
C LEU A 223 -10.59 -39.13 -21.55
N TRP A 224 -9.69 -38.26 -22.01
CA TRP A 224 -9.17 -38.22 -23.37
C TRP A 224 -7.85 -38.97 -23.47
N ASP A 225 -7.75 -39.91 -24.43
CA ASP A 225 -6.52 -40.59 -24.78
C ASP A 225 -5.77 -39.81 -25.88
N LEU A 226 -4.57 -39.34 -25.55
CA LEU A 226 -3.76 -38.48 -26.41
C LEU A 226 -3.20 -39.22 -27.63
N LYS A 227 -2.89 -40.52 -27.51
CA LYS A 227 -2.27 -41.34 -28.55
C LYS A 227 -3.24 -41.66 -29.70
N SER A 228 -4.42 -42.15 -29.34
CA SER A 228 -5.51 -42.54 -30.25
C SER A 228 -6.52 -41.42 -30.52
N LYS A 229 -6.32 -40.24 -29.91
CA LYS A 229 -7.00 -38.97 -30.23
C LYS A 229 -8.53 -39.08 -30.13
N LYS A 230 -9.00 -39.70 -29.04
CA LYS A 230 -10.41 -39.98 -28.73
C LYS A 230 -10.66 -39.92 -27.21
N ALA A 231 -11.93 -39.91 -26.80
CA ALA A 231 -12.30 -40.23 -25.42
C ALA A 231 -12.30 -41.75 -25.18
N ASP A 232 -11.77 -42.19 -24.04
CA ASP A 232 -11.97 -43.55 -23.52
C ASP A 232 -13.24 -43.63 -22.64
N TYR A 233 -13.44 -42.63 -21.79
CA TYR A 233 -14.55 -42.57 -20.83
C TYR A 233 -15.14 -41.16 -20.73
N ARG A 234 -16.42 -41.10 -20.36
CA ARG A 234 -17.21 -39.87 -20.21
C ARG A 234 -18.10 -40.00 -19.00
N TYR A 235 -18.11 -38.98 -18.17
CA TYR A 235 -18.81 -38.94 -16.89
C TYR A 235 -19.75 -37.74 -16.95
N THR A 236 -21.03 -37.95 -16.67
CA THR A 236 -22.05 -36.89 -16.73
C THR A 236 -22.72 -36.77 -15.38
N HIS A 237 -22.83 -35.53 -14.90
CA HIS A 237 -23.68 -35.14 -13.79
C HIS A 237 -24.68 -34.10 -14.27
N ASP A 238 -25.83 -34.00 -13.59
CA ASP A 238 -26.92 -33.09 -13.98
C ASP A 238 -26.63 -31.63 -13.60
N GLU A 239 -25.66 -31.41 -12.70
CA GLU A 239 -25.27 -30.12 -12.15
C GLU A 239 -23.94 -29.61 -12.76
N ALA A 240 -23.79 -28.28 -12.84
CA ALA A 240 -22.62 -27.65 -13.44
C ALA A 240 -21.37 -27.73 -12.55
N ILE A 241 -20.21 -27.99 -13.18
CA ILE A 241 -18.92 -28.23 -12.50
C ILE A 241 -18.11 -26.94 -12.39
N HIS A 242 -17.48 -26.73 -11.22
CA HIS A 242 -16.56 -25.62 -10.97
C HIS A 242 -15.10 -26.04 -10.85
N SER A 243 -14.82 -27.20 -10.25
CA SER A 243 -13.45 -27.67 -10.00
C SER A 243 -13.36 -29.20 -10.02
N VAL A 244 -12.18 -29.73 -10.40
CA VAL A 244 -11.89 -31.17 -10.42
C VAL A 244 -10.51 -31.44 -9.82
N ALA A 245 -10.35 -32.52 -9.05
CA ALA A 245 -9.06 -32.92 -8.49
C ALA A 245 -8.81 -34.44 -8.58
N TRP A 246 -7.58 -34.82 -8.93
CA TRP A 246 -7.14 -36.22 -9.06
C TRP A 246 -6.74 -36.82 -7.70
N HIS A 247 -7.09 -38.09 -7.48
CA HIS A 247 -6.37 -38.96 -6.54
C HIS A 247 -5.00 -39.32 -7.14
N HIS A 248 -3.92 -39.33 -6.35
CA HIS A 248 -2.55 -39.56 -6.83
C HIS A 248 -2.36 -40.87 -7.61
N GLU A 249 -3.12 -41.93 -7.30
CA GLU A 249 -3.09 -43.19 -8.06
C GLU A 249 -3.67 -43.10 -9.49
N GLY A 250 -4.29 -41.98 -9.88
CA GLY A 250 -4.90 -41.82 -11.21
C GLY A 250 -6.14 -42.71 -11.47
N LYS A 251 -6.64 -43.43 -10.45
CA LYS A 251 -7.83 -44.32 -10.53
C LYS A 251 -9.14 -43.60 -10.21
N GLN A 252 -9.07 -42.48 -9.49
CA GLN A 252 -10.22 -41.72 -9.00
C GLN A 252 -9.99 -40.22 -9.13
N PHE A 253 -11.07 -39.47 -9.32
CA PHE A 253 -11.10 -38.01 -9.23
C PHE A 253 -12.38 -37.55 -8.53
N ILE A 254 -12.36 -36.31 -8.02
CA ILE A 254 -13.51 -35.64 -7.39
C ILE A 254 -13.87 -34.38 -8.20
N CYS A 255 -15.16 -34.12 -8.37
CA CYS A 255 -15.71 -32.91 -8.99
C CYS A 255 -16.56 -32.13 -7.97
N SER A 256 -16.58 -30.80 -8.05
CA SER A 256 -17.43 -29.93 -7.25
C SER A 256 -18.48 -29.20 -8.09
N HIS A 257 -19.69 -29.04 -7.53
CA HIS A 257 -20.90 -28.67 -8.29
C HIS A 257 -21.65 -27.44 -7.75
N SER A 258 -22.53 -26.90 -8.60
CA SER A 258 -23.39 -25.75 -8.31
C SER A 258 -24.42 -25.97 -7.18
N ASP A 259 -24.88 -27.21 -6.96
CA ASP A 259 -25.80 -27.55 -5.87
C ASP A 259 -25.12 -27.70 -4.50
N GLY A 260 -23.80 -27.49 -4.45
CA GLY A 260 -22.97 -27.66 -3.26
C GLY A 260 -22.61 -29.12 -2.94
N THR A 261 -22.73 -30.05 -3.91
CA THR A 261 -22.21 -31.41 -3.77
C THR A 261 -20.77 -31.56 -4.27
N LEU A 262 -20.15 -32.66 -3.84
CA LEU A 262 -18.98 -33.27 -4.45
C LEU A 262 -19.36 -34.64 -5.01
N THR A 263 -18.84 -35.01 -6.18
CA THR A 263 -18.94 -36.38 -6.71
C THR A 263 -17.57 -37.00 -6.95
N ILE A 264 -17.34 -38.17 -6.35
CA ILE A 264 -16.12 -38.98 -6.52
C ILE A 264 -16.40 -40.06 -7.56
N TRP A 265 -15.52 -40.20 -8.54
CA TRP A 265 -15.67 -41.12 -9.68
C TRP A 265 -14.53 -42.13 -9.73
N ASN A 266 -14.87 -43.40 -9.98
CA ASN A 266 -13.88 -44.42 -10.37
C ASN A 266 -13.69 -44.33 -11.89
N VAL A 267 -12.46 -44.12 -12.36
CA VAL A 267 -12.15 -43.87 -13.79
C VAL A 267 -12.73 -44.96 -14.70
N LYS A 268 -12.61 -46.24 -14.32
CA LYS A 268 -13.09 -47.38 -15.12
C LYS A 268 -14.60 -47.69 -14.96
N SER A 269 -15.36 -46.86 -14.24
CA SER A 269 -16.79 -47.07 -13.97
C SER A 269 -17.59 -45.77 -14.23
N PRO A 270 -17.73 -45.34 -15.50
CA PRO A 270 -18.27 -44.02 -15.85
C PRO A 270 -19.79 -43.83 -15.67
N THR A 271 -20.55 -44.89 -15.39
CA THR A 271 -22.03 -44.85 -15.47
C THR A 271 -22.73 -44.15 -14.29
N LYS A 272 -22.05 -43.96 -13.17
CA LYS A 272 -22.51 -43.20 -12.00
C LYS A 272 -21.32 -42.88 -11.09
N PRO A 273 -21.39 -41.84 -10.23
CA PRO A 273 -20.35 -41.60 -9.24
C PRO A 273 -20.23 -42.79 -8.28
N PHE A 274 -19.03 -43.01 -7.78
CA PHE A 274 -18.75 -43.96 -6.69
C PHE A 274 -19.36 -43.47 -5.38
N GLN A 275 -19.28 -42.16 -5.13
CA GLN A 275 -19.84 -41.51 -3.96
C GLN A 275 -20.28 -40.07 -4.30
N THR A 276 -21.42 -39.65 -3.79
CA THR A 276 -21.84 -38.24 -3.74
C THR A 276 -21.81 -37.79 -2.28
N ILE A 277 -21.30 -36.58 -2.04
CA ILE A 277 -21.17 -35.99 -0.70
C ILE A 277 -21.80 -34.58 -0.74
N THR A 278 -22.61 -34.24 0.26
CA THR A 278 -23.09 -32.86 0.49
C THR A 278 -22.48 -32.37 1.81
N PRO A 279 -21.29 -31.74 1.83
CA PRO A 279 -20.50 -31.54 3.06
C PRO A 279 -21.21 -30.76 4.17
N HIS A 280 -22.17 -29.90 3.81
CA HIS A 280 -22.94 -29.06 4.74
C HIS A 280 -24.47 -29.26 4.63
N GLY A 281 -24.93 -30.25 3.86
CA GLY A 281 -26.35 -30.53 3.67
C GLY A 281 -26.93 -31.36 4.81
N LYS A 282 -28.14 -31.01 5.29
CA LYS A 282 -28.83 -31.78 6.33
C LYS A 282 -29.22 -33.17 5.79
N GLN A 283 -28.70 -34.23 6.41
CA GLN A 283 -29.10 -35.62 6.15
C GLN A 283 -30.53 -35.85 6.65
N LEU A 284 -31.51 -35.90 5.75
CA LEU A 284 -32.92 -36.14 6.07
C LEU A 284 -33.18 -37.64 6.28
N LYS A 285 -33.79 -38.00 7.42
CA LYS A 285 -34.00 -39.40 7.83
C LYS A 285 -34.95 -40.20 6.91
N ASP A 286 -35.78 -39.52 6.11
CA ASP A 286 -36.79 -40.14 5.24
C ASP A 286 -36.29 -40.48 3.81
N GLY A 287 -34.97 -40.48 3.57
CA GLY A 287 -34.41 -40.79 2.24
C GLY A 287 -34.66 -39.75 1.15
N LYS A 288 -35.16 -38.56 1.51
CA LYS A 288 -35.24 -37.39 0.61
C LYS A 288 -33.82 -36.90 0.27
N LYS A 289 -33.63 -36.28 -0.91
CA LYS A 289 -32.37 -35.60 -1.25
C LYS A 289 -31.99 -34.63 -0.11
N PRO A 290 -30.69 -34.49 0.23
CA PRO A 290 -30.22 -33.42 1.11
C PRO A 290 -30.66 -32.05 0.60
N GLU A 291 -30.79 -31.09 1.52
CA GLU A 291 -31.06 -29.71 1.15
C GLU A 291 -29.93 -29.15 0.25
N PRO A 292 -30.26 -28.47 -0.88
CA PRO A 292 -29.26 -27.89 -1.75
C PRO A 292 -28.47 -26.81 -1.01
N CYS A 293 -27.19 -26.71 -1.33
CA CYS A 293 -26.27 -25.76 -0.73
C CYS A 293 -25.77 -24.75 -1.77
N LYS A 294 -25.03 -23.74 -1.33
CA LYS A 294 -24.30 -22.83 -2.24
C LYS A 294 -23.24 -23.62 -3.03
N PRO A 295 -22.86 -23.19 -4.25
CA PRO A 295 -21.83 -23.85 -5.04
C PRO A 295 -20.54 -24.12 -4.26
N ILE A 296 -19.86 -25.24 -4.57
CA ILE A 296 -18.47 -25.46 -4.16
C ILE A 296 -17.57 -25.05 -5.32
N LEU A 297 -16.90 -23.90 -5.18
CA LEU A 297 -16.20 -23.22 -6.27
C LEU A 297 -14.82 -23.85 -6.56
N LYS A 298 -14.10 -24.30 -5.53
CA LYS A 298 -12.83 -25.02 -5.67
C LYS A 298 -12.77 -26.20 -4.72
N VAL A 299 -12.17 -27.30 -5.18
CA VAL A 299 -11.85 -28.49 -4.37
C VAL A 299 -10.45 -28.99 -4.71
N GLU A 300 -9.64 -29.26 -3.68
CA GLU A 300 -8.40 -30.02 -3.80
C GLU A 300 -8.52 -31.35 -3.05
N TYR A 301 -7.92 -32.40 -3.63
CA TYR A 301 -7.89 -33.76 -3.09
C TYR A 301 -6.43 -34.17 -2.95
N LYS A 302 -5.97 -34.47 -1.73
CA LYS A 302 -4.55 -34.68 -1.40
C LYS A 302 -4.40 -35.91 -0.51
N THR A 303 -3.43 -36.77 -0.79
CA THR A 303 -3.27 -38.05 -0.07
C THR A 303 -2.09 -38.08 0.89
N THR A 304 -2.24 -38.92 1.93
CA THR A 304 -1.22 -39.19 2.96
C THR A 304 -0.86 -40.67 2.95
N ARG A 305 0.37 -41.03 3.36
CA ARG A 305 0.76 -42.45 3.58
C ARG A 305 0.00 -43.09 4.74
N ALA A 306 -0.66 -42.29 5.59
CA ALA A 306 -1.58 -42.75 6.63
C ALA A 306 -2.93 -43.25 6.06
N GLY A 307 -3.20 -43.04 4.76
CA GLY A 307 -4.31 -43.64 4.02
C GLY A 307 -5.60 -42.80 3.96
N GLU A 308 -5.85 -41.94 4.95
CA GLU A 308 -6.96 -40.98 4.91
C GLU A 308 -6.52 -39.74 4.09
N PRO A 309 -7.30 -39.32 3.08
CA PRO A 309 -7.00 -38.14 2.28
C PRO A 309 -7.59 -36.87 2.90
N PHE A 310 -6.96 -35.73 2.58
CA PHE A 310 -7.55 -34.41 2.76
C PHE A 310 -8.41 -34.05 1.54
N ILE A 311 -9.64 -33.62 1.79
CA ILE A 311 -10.50 -32.93 0.83
C ILE A 311 -10.69 -31.51 1.36
N ILE A 312 -10.15 -30.52 0.64
CA ILE A 312 -10.15 -29.11 1.04
C ILE A 312 -10.98 -28.34 0.01
N LEU A 313 -11.94 -27.52 0.46
CA LEU A 313 -12.90 -26.87 -0.43
C LEU A 313 -13.31 -25.46 0.01
N SER A 314 -13.75 -24.65 -0.95
CA SER A 314 -14.35 -23.33 -0.72
C SER A 314 -15.81 -23.29 -1.22
N GLY A 315 -16.68 -22.62 -0.46
CA GLY A 315 -18.12 -22.59 -0.73
C GLY A 315 -18.89 -23.72 -0.03
N GLY A 316 -19.96 -24.24 -0.64
CA GLY A 316 -20.70 -25.41 -0.15
C GLY A 316 -21.65 -25.19 1.04
N LEU A 317 -21.70 -24.00 1.65
CA LEU A 317 -22.57 -23.75 2.81
C LEU A 317 -24.08 -23.79 2.45
N SER A 318 -24.90 -24.35 3.33
CA SER A 318 -26.38 -24.32 3.22
C SER A 318 -26.92 -22.88 3.16
N TYR A 319 -28.01 -22.66 2.42
CA TYR A 319 -28.64 -21.34 2.29
C TYR A 319 -29.15 -20.76 3.62
N ASP A 320 -29.53 -21.62 4.58
CA ASP A 320 -29.93 -21.22 5.94
C ASP A 320 -28.84 -20.47 6.72
N THR A 321 -27.57 -20.53 6.28
CA THR A 321 -26.42 -19.88 6.93
C THR A 321 -26.34 -18.37 6.68
N VAL A 322 -27.50 -17.69 6.59
CA VAL A 322 -27.58 -16.24 6.38
C VAL A 322 -26.79 -15.50 7.47
N GLY A 323 -25.82 -14.69 7.06
CA GLY A 323 -24.93 -13.96 7.96
C GLY A 323 -23.63 -14.68 8.37
N ARG A 324 -23.40 -15.94 7.96
CA ARG A 324 -22.08 -16.56 8.13
C ARG A 324 -21.03 -15.95 7.20
N ARG A 325 -19.81 -15.87 7.72
CA ARG A 325 -18.60 -15.45 7.01
C ARG A 325 -18.22 -16.45 5.90
N PRO A 326 -17.45 -16.01 4.87
CA PRO A 326 -16.80 -16.93 3.92
C PRO A 326 -15.97 -17.98 4.67
N CYS A 327 -15.88 -19.20 4.13
CA CYS A 327 -15.18 -20.29 4.82
C CYS A 327 -14.39 -21.21 3.88
N LEU A 328 -13.32 -21.78 4.44
CA LEU A 328 -12.62 -22.94 3.90
C LEU A 328 -13.03 -24.17 4.73
N THR A 329 -13.47 -25.23 4.08
CA THR A 329 -13.80 -26.50 4.75
C THR A 329 -12.68 -27.50 4.51
N VAL A 330 -12.20 -28.12 5.59
CA VAL A 330 -11.16 -29.16 5.58
C VAL A 330 -11.76 -30.45 6.09
N MET A 331 -11.92 -31.42 5.20
CA MET A 331 -12.34 -32.79 5.52
C MET A 331 -11.11 -33.70 5.54
N HIS A 332 -10.93 -34.48 6.60
CA HIS A 332 -9.85 -35.46 6.74
C HIS A 332 -10.37 -36.67 7.55
N GLY A 333 -10.44 -37.84 6.90
CA GLY A 333 -11.11 -39.02 7.44
C GLY A 333 -12.56 -38.72 7.88
N LYS A 334 -12.84 -38.89 9.18
CA LYS A 334 -14.16 -38.61 9.78
C LYS A 334 -14.31 -37.18 10.34
N SER A 335 -13.29 -36.34 10.21
CA SER A 335 -13.29 -34.96 10.70
C SER A 335 -13.65 -33.98 9.59
N THR A 336 -14.56 -33.05 9.87
CA THR A 336 -14.87 -31.90 9.01
C THR A 336 -14.72 -30.63 9.84
N ALA A 337 -13.69 -29.84 9.56
CA ALA A 337 -13.52 -28.51 10.13
C ALA A 337 -14.02 -27.45 9.13
N VAL A 338 -14.67 -26.41 9.64
CA VAL A 338 -15.09 -25.23 8.86
C VAL A 338 -14.36 -24.03 9.45
N LEU A 339 -13.47 -23.45 8.66
CA LEU A 339 -12.61 -22.33 9.05
C LEU A 339 -13.20 -21.05 8.48
N GLU A 340 -13.71 -20.17 9.34
CA GLU A 340 -14.31 -18.89 8.95
C GLU A 340 -13.22 -17.84 8.67
N MET A 341 -13.39 -17.07 7.60
CA MET A 341 -12.45 -16.06 7.10
C MET A 341 -13.01 -14.64 7.30
N ASP A 342 -12.16 -13.66 7.58
CA ASP A 342 -12.60 -12.25 7.74
C ASP A 342 -13.02 -11.59 6.40
N TYR A 343 -12.61 -12.16 5.26
CA TYR A 343 -12.90 -11.66 3.91
C TYR A 343 -13.21 -12.82 2.94
N SER A 344 -13.76 -12.52 1.76
CA SER A 344 -14.05 -13.53 0.73
C SER A 344 -12.77 -14.22 0.25
N ILE A 345 -12.85 -15.54 0.04
CA ILE A 345 -11.78 -16.32 -0.59
C ILE A 345 -11.78 -16.02 -2.08
N VAL A 346 -10.63 -15.59 -2.59
CA VAL A 346 -10.38 -15.41 -4.03
C VAL A 346 -9.81 -16.69 -4.62
N ASP A 347 -8.81 -17.29 -3.95
CA ASP A 347 -8.28 -18.61 -4.32
C ASP A 347 -7.62 -19.29 -3.10
N PHE A 348 -7.33 -20.60 -3.20
CA PHE A 348 -6.47 -21.31 -2.25
C PHE A 348 -5.62 -22.38 -2.95
N LEU A 349 -4.49 -22.77 -2.37
CA LEU A 349 -3.72 -23.95 -2.80
C LEU A 349 -3.10 -24.70 -1.61
N THR A 350 -2.96 -26.02 -1.74
CA THR A 350 -2.36 -26.87 -0.68
C THR A 350 -0.87 -27.10 -0.92
N LEU A 351 -0.05 -26.78 0.09
CA LEU A 351 1.38 -27.04 0.11
C LEU A 351 1.64 -28.51 0.47
N CYS A 352 2.44 -29.17 -0.37
CA CYS A 352 2.69 -30.61 -0.36
C CYS A 352 4.20 -30.87 -0.25
N GLU A 353 4.63 -31.96 0.38
CA GLU A 353 6.08 -32.26 0.54
C GLU A 353 6.78 -32.62 -0.78
N THR A 354 6.02 -33.02 -1.80
CA THR A 354 6.52 -33.47 -3.11
C THR A 354 5.87 -32.71 -4.27
N PRO A 355 6.63 -32.37 -5.34
CA PRO A 355 6.07 -31.82 -6.58
C PRO A 355 5.41 -32.90 -7.47
N TYR A 356 5.68 -34.19 -7.22
CA TYR A 356 5.18 -35.27 -8.05
C TYR A 356 3.72 -35.60 -7.71
N PRO A 357 2.76 -35.41 -8.66
CA PRO A 357 1.34 -35.57 -8.37
C PRO A 357 0.91 -37.03 -8.12
N ASN A 358 1.83 -38.00 -8.29
CA ASN A 358 1.57 -39.44 -8.28
C ASN A 358 2.18 -40.22 -7.10
N ASP A 359 3.04 -39.59 -6.29
CA ASP A 359 3.33 -40.09 -4.94
C ASP A 359 2.23 -39.63 -3.96
N PHE A 360 2.27 -40.12 -2.73
CA PHE A 360 1.53 -39.50 -1.63
C PHE A 360 2.02 -38.07 -1.44
N GLN A 361 1.09 -37.12 -1.47
CA GLN A 361 1.44 -35.70 -1.59
C GLN A 361 1.84 -35.07 -0.24
N GLU A 362 1.40 -35.66 0.88
CA GLU A 362 1.64 -35.19 2.26
C GLU A 362 1.37 -33.69 2.42
N PRO A 363 0.10 -33.27 2.38
CA PRO A 363 -0.31 -31.88 2.50
C PRO A 363 -0.02 -31.33 3.90
N TYR A 364 0.92 -30.39 4.01
CA TYR A 364 1.37 -29.86 5.31
C TYR A 364 0.80 -28.47 5.64
N ALA A 365 0.30 -27.72 4.66
CA ALA A 365 -0.32 -26.40 4.87
C ALA A 365 -1.27 -26.01 3.72
N VAL A 366 -2.14 -25.02 3.95
CA VAL A 366 -2.94 -24.35 2.90
C VAL A 366 -2.58 -22.88 2.84
N VAL A 367 -2.37 -22.35 1.65
CA VAL A 367 -2.31 -20.90 1.37
C VAL A 367 -3.71 -20.47 0.92
N VAL A 368 -4.32 -19.52 1.62
CA VAL A 368 -5.63 -18.95 1.30
C VAL A 368 -5.48 -17.47 0.96
N LEU A 369 -5.77 -17.13 -0.30
CA LEU A 369 -5.78 -15.76 -0.81
C LEU A 369 -7.18 -15.19 -0.64
N LEU A 370 -7.32 -14.19 0.22
CA LEU A 370 -8.57 -13.46 0.44
C LEU A 370 -8.56 -12.13 -0.34
N GLU A 371 -9.70 -11.45 -0.44
CA GLU A 371 -9.78 -10.12 -1.08
C GLU A 371 -8.78 -9.08 -0.52
N LYS A 372 -8.43 -9.21 0.76
CA LYS A 372 -7.70 -8.21 1.56
C LYS A 372 -6.67 -8.81 2.53
N ASP A 373 -6.39 -10.12 2.48
CA ASP A 373 -5.37 -10.75 3.33
C ASP A 373 -4.84 -12.07 2.74
N LEU A 374 -3.70 -12.56 3.26
CA LEU A 374 -3.09 -13.84 2.91
C LEU A 374 -2.93 -14.69 4.18
N VAL A 375 -3.78 -15.71 4.32
CA VAL A 375 -3.82 -16.60 5.48
C VAL A 375 -3.15 -17.93 5.12
N LEU A 376 -2.17 -18.36 5.92
CA LEU A 376 -1.58 -19.70 5.81
C LEU A 376 -2.00 -20.54 7.02
N ILE A 377 -2.42 -21.78 6.77
CA ILE A 377 -3.01 -22.70 7.75
C ILE A 377 -2.13 -23.96 7.84
N ASP A 378 -1.72 -24.38 9.04
CA ASP A 378 -0.93 -25.61 9.25
C ASP A 378 -1.84 -26.84 9.33
N LEU A 379 -1.70 -27.77 8.37
CA LEU A 379 -2.49 -29.00 8.32
C LEU A 379 -1.96 -30.10 9.24
N ALA A 380 -0.70 -29.99 9.70
CA ALA A 380 -0.08 -31.01 10.56
C ALA A 380 -0.31 -30.77 12.06
N GLN A 381 -1.00 -29.70 12.45
CA GLN A 381 -1.34 -29.41 13.84
C GLN A 381 -2.86 -29.44 14.05
N ASN A 382 -3.30 -30.22 15.03
CA ASN A 382 -4.71 -30.32 15.43
C ASN A 382 -5.27 -28.92 15.75
N GLY A 383 -6.45 -28.62 15.22
CA GLY A 383 -7.09 -27.30 15.34
C GLY A 383 -6.71 -26.32 14.24
N TYR A 384 -5.84 -26.71 13.30
CA TYR A 384 -5.48 -25.94 12.09
C TYR A 384 -5.01 -24.50 12.38
N PRO A 385 -3.98 -24.31 13.24
CA PRO A 385 -3.49 -22.97 13.59
C PRO A 385 -2.85 -22.27 12.39
N ILE A 386 -2.99 -20.95 12.33
CA ILE A 386 -2.42 -20.13 11.25
C ILE A 386 -0.92 -19.86 11.47
N PHE A 387 -0.14 -19.77 10.41
CA PHE A 387 1.25 -19.31 10.48
C PHE A 387 1.32 -17.80 10.73
N GLU A 388 2.32 -17.34 11.48
CA GLU A 388 2.55 -15.90 11.66
C GLU A 388 3.14 -15.33 10.37
N ASN A 389 2.45 -14.37 9.75
CA ASN A 389 2.85 -13.81 8.46
C ASN A 389 3.98 -12.78 8.67
N PRO A 390 5.20 -13.03 8.13
CA PRO A 390 6.35 -12.17 8.35
C PRO A 390 6.37 -10.93 7.44
N TYR A 391 5.42 -10.81 6.51
CA TYR A 391 5.32 -9.70 5.58
C TYR A 391 4.39 -8.59 6.10
N PRO A 392 4.60 -7.32 5.69
CA PRO A 392 3.80 -6.17 6.11
C PRO A 392 2.41 -6.12 5.44
N LEU A 393 1.77 -7.27 5.17
CA LEU A 393 0.51 -7.33 4.43
C LEU A 393 -0.66 -6.68 5.19
N THR A 394 -0.54 -6.49 6.52
CA THR A 394 -1.57 -5.90 7.38
C THR A 394 -1.44 -4.37 7.56
N ILE A 395 -0.79 -3.65 6.62
CA ILE A 395 -0.77 -2.17 6.61
C ILE A 395 -2.22 -1.63 6.71
N HIS A 396 -3.14 -2.15 5.91
CA HIS A 396 -4.54 -1.70 5.83
C HIS A 396 -5.51 -2.37 6.82
N GLU A 397 -5.01 -3.00 7.90
CA GLU A 397 -5.84 -3.51 9.02
C GLU A 397 -6.89 -2.48 9.49
N SER A 398 -6.54 -1.20 9.39
CA SER A 398 -7.48 -0.07 9.29
C SER A 398 -6.97 0.87 8.19
N PRO A 399 -7.84 1.57 7.43
CA PRO A 399 -7.42 2.49 6.37
C PRO A 399 -6.37 3.50 6.85
N VAL A 400 -5.27 3.62 6.10
CA VAL A 400 -4.22 4.63 6.36
C VAL A 400 -4.75 6.00 5.97
N THR A 401 -4.75 6.94 6.92
CA THR A 401 -5.30 8.30 6.78
C THR A 401 -4.21 9.34 6.55
N CYS A 402 -3.04 9.15 7.17
CA CYS A 402 -1.83 9.97 6.99
C CYS A 402 -0.57 9.09 7.11
N CYS A 403 0.55 9.57 6.57
CA CYS A 403 1.86 8.92 6.65
C CYS A 403 2.95 9.99 6.82
N GLU A 404 4.02 9.68 7.54
CA GLU A 404 5.28 10.44 7.52
C GLU A 404 6.47 9.47 7.42
N TYR A 405 7.60 9.95 6.89
CA TYR A 405 8.78 9.14 6.52
C TYR A 405 10.07 9.85 6.92
N PHE A 406 10.91 9.17 7.70
CA PHE A 406 12.14 9.71 8.26
C PHE A 406 13.31 8.80 7.89
N ALA A 407 14.19 9.29 7.02
CA ALA A 407 15.51 8.72 6.81
C ALA A 407 16.54 9.39 7.73
N ASP A 408 17.65 8.69 7.99
CA ASP A 408 18.75 9.13 8.86
C ASP A 408 18.32 9.36 10.33
N CYS A 409 17.54 8.42 10.87
CA CYS A 409 17.08 8.47 12.27
C CYS A 409 18.18 8.08 13.28
N PRO A 410 18.06 8.50 14.56
CA PRO A 410 18.99 8.09 15.63
C PRO A 410 19.14 6.56 15.77
N VAL A 411 20.39 6.08 15.80
CA VAL A 411 20.73 4.64 15.71
C VAL A 411 20.17 3.72 16.80
N ASP A 412 19.83 4.25 17.98
CA ASP A 412 19.27 3.47 19.09
C ASP A 412 17.71 3.42 19.08
N LEU A 413 17.07 4.16 18.16
CA LEU A 413 15.61 4.32 18.11
C LEU A 413 14.87 3.07 17.65
N ILE A 414 15.40 2.36 16.65
CA ILE A 414 14.83 1.08 16.19
C ILE A 414 14.94 0.00 17.30
N PRO A 415 16.12 -0.22 17.94
CA PRO A 415 16.22 -1.05 19.14
C PRO A 415 15.27 -0.64 20.27
N ALA A 416 15.10 0.67 20.52
CA ALA A 416 14.18 1.16 21.55
C ALA A 416 12.72 0.80 21.26
N LEU A 417 12.22 1.09 20.05
CA LEU A 417 10.86 0.76 19.63
C LEU A 417 10.60 -0.75 19.62
N TYR A 418 11.54 -1.54 19.08
CA TYR A 418 11.45 -3.00 19.06
C TYR A 418 11.37 -3.59 20.47
N SER A 419 12.16 -3.09 21.43
CA SER A 419 12.19 -3.58 22.81
C SER A 419 10.85 -3.47 23.57
N VAL A 420 10.02 -2.49 23.19
CA VAL A 420 8.68 -2.28 23.76
C VAL A 420 7.57 -2.93 22.93
N GLY A 421 7.74 -3.03 21.61
CA GLY A 421 6.80 -3.70 20.71
C GLY A 421 6.82 -5.23 20.80
N ALA A 422 8.01 -5.85 20.92
CA ALA A 422 8.21 -7.30 20.92
C ALA A 422 7.52 -8.04 22.08
N ARG A 423 7.02 -7.31 23.10
CA ARG A 423 6.22 -7.86 24.21
C ARG A 423 4.78 -8.24 23.81
N GLN A 424 4.36 -7.97 22.56
CA GLN A 424 3.00 -8.25 22.06
C GLN A 424 2.85 -9.62 21.34
N LYS A 425 3.67 -10.62 21.67
CA LYS A 425 3.59 -11.95 21.05
C LYS A 425 2.20 -12.57 21.17
N ARG A 426 1.62 -12.97 20.04
CA ARG A 426 0.25 -13.49 19.94
C ARG A 426 0.20 -14.99 20.26
N GLN A 427 -0.79 -15.41 21.04
CA GLN A 427 -1.11 -16.83 21.21
C GLN A 427 -2.00 -17.32 20.06
N GLY A 428 -1.94 -18.62 19.73
CA GLY A 428 -2.81 -19.26 18.72
C GLY A 428 -2.20 -19.48 17.33
N TYR A 429 -0.97 -19.00 17.10
CA TYR A 429 -0.23 -19.24 15.84
C TYR A 429 0.50 -20.59 15.85
N SER A 430 0.79 -21.13 14.67
CA SER A 430 1.60 -22.33 14.48
C SER A 430 3.02 -22.12 15.01
N LYS A 431 3.60 -23.19 15.57
CA LYS A 431 5.00 -23.27 16.02
C LYS A 431 6.01 -23.60 14.91
N LYS A 432 5.54 -23.85 13.68
CA LYS A 432 6.42 -24.12 12.52
C LYS A 432 6.89 -22.82 11.87
N GLU A 433 8.02 -22.90 11.18
CA GLU A 433 8.53 -21.81 10.35
C GLU A 433 7.61 -21.51 9.17
N TRP A 434 7.62 -20.26 8.71
CA TRP A 434 6.83 -19.80 7.56
C TRP A 434 7.30 -20.52 6.26
N PRO A 435 6.41 -21.24 5.55
CA PRO A 435 6.83 -22.24 4.57
C PRO A 435 7.29 -21.63 3.23
N ILE A 436 6.78 -20.45 2.85
CA ILE A 436 7.21 -19.73 1.65
C ILE A 436 8.58 -19.11 2.00
N SER A 437 9.65 -19.78 1.55
CA SER A 437 11.00 -19.63 2.10
C SER A 437 12.09 -19.58 1.02
N GLY A 438 11.69 -19.43 -0.24
CA GLY A 438 12.55 -19.40 -1.41
C GLY A 438 13.41 -18.14 -1.57
N GLY A 439 14.35 -18.22 -2.50
CA GLY A 439 15.20 -17.12 -2.93
C GLY A 439 16.28 -16.66 -1.93
N ASN A 440 17.05 -15.65 -2.34
CA ASN A 440 18.13 -15.04 -1.56
C ASN A 440 17.89 -13.54 -1.36
N TRP A 441 18.31 -13.01 -0.20
CA TRP A 441 18.34 -11.58 0.07
C TRP A 441 19.39 -10.87 -0.80
N GLY A 442 19.14 -9.62 -1.18
CA GLY A 442 20.17 -8.76 -1.76
C GLY A 442 21.13 -8.19 -0.71
N LEU A 443 22.15 -7.46 -1.14
CA LEU A 443 23.11 -6.82 -0.24
C LEU A 443 22.49 -5.59 0.43
N ILE A 444 22.64 -5.48 1.75
CA ILE A 444 22.25 -4.27 2.49
C ILE A 444 23.35 -3.23 2.31
N THR A 445 23.14 -2.26 1.43
CA THR A 445 24.09 -1.18 1.12
C THR A 445 23.85 0.08 1.97
N GLN A 446 22.63 0.28 2.48
CA GLN A 446 22.28 1.42 3.34
C GLN A 446 22.62 1.12 4.81
N SER A 447 23.34 2.03 5.46
CA SER A 447 23.86 1.85 6.82
C SER A 447 23.17 2.70 7.90
N TYR A 448 22.17 3.51 7.52
CA TYR A 448 21.48 4.44 8.41
C TYR A 448 20.02 3.98 8.64
N PRO A 449 19.42 4.25 9.82
CA PRO A 449 18.04 3.85 10.10
C PRO A 449 17.01 4.66 9.30
N GLU A 450 15.98 3.98 8.79
CA GLU A 450 14.79 4.60 8.22
C GLU A 450 13.52 4.15 8.94
N ILE A 451 12.63 5.09 9.28
CA ILE A 451 11.36 4.82 9.96
C ILE A 451 10.20 5.41 9.15
N ILE A 452 9.17 4.59 8.93
CA ILE A 452 7.88 5.02 8.41
C ILE A 452 6.88 5.01 9.55
N ILE A 453 5.99 6.01 9.61
CA ILE A 453 4.89 6.09 10.58
C ILE A 453 3.58 6.23 9.81
N THR A 454 2.64 5.30 10.02
CA THR A 454 1.28 5.37 9.45
C THR A 454 0.24 5.65 10.53
N GLY A 455 -0.58 6.67 10.31
CA GLY A 455 -1.81 6.91 11.06
C GLY A 455 -3.00 6.23 10.38
N HIS A 456 -3.95 5.73 11.18
CA HIS A 456 -5.08 4.93 10.70
C HIS A 456 -6.44 5.48 11.15
N ALA A 457 -7.51 5.05 10.49
CA ALA A 457 -8.88 5.41 10.86
C ALA A 457 -9.29 4.88 12.26
N ASP A 458 -8.82 3.71 12.69
CA ASP A 458 -9.15 3.12 14.02
C ASP A 458 -8.44 3.79 15.21
N GLY A 459 -7.85 4.97 15.00
CA GLY A 459 -6.96 5.65 15.94
C GLY A 459 -5.69 4.88 16.28
N SER A 460 -5.29 3.88 15.48
CA SER A 460 -3.96 3.29 15.64
C SER A 460 -2.89 4.09 14.90
N ILE A 461 -1.67 4.03 15.43
CA ILE A 461 -0.45 4.52 14.78
C ILE A 461 0.55 3.37 14.78
N LYS A 462 1.12 3.06 13.62
CA LYS A 462 2.12 2.00 13.46
C LYS A 462 3.46 2.61 13.08
N PHE A 463 4.51 2.22 13.80
CA PHE A 463 5.90 2.51 13.49
C PHE A 463 6.49 1.30 12.77
N TRP A 464 7.18 1.56 11.67
CA TRP A 464 7.76 0.54 10.81
C TRP A 464 9.26 0.79 10.61
N ASP A 465 10.07 -0.27 10.70
CA ASP A 465 11.45 -0.26 10.21
C ASP A 465 11.41 -0.32 8.68
N ALA A 466 12.02 0.65 8.04
CA ALA A 466 12.16 0.77 6.59
C ALA A 466 13.63 0.77 6.14
N SER A 467 14.59 0.53 7.04
CA SER A 467 16.04 0.67 6.81
C SER A 467 16.60 -0.30 5.75
N ALA A 468 15.79 -1.26 5.31
CA ALA A 468 16.10 -2.21 4.25
C ALA A 468 14.94 -2.31 3.25
N ILE A 469 15.06 -3.23 2.28
CA ILE A 469 13.98 -3.61 1.36
C ILE A 469 12.86 -4.41 2.06
N THR A 470 13.06 -4.88 3.30
CA THR A 470 11.94 -5.29 4.18
C THR A 470 11.33 -4.09 4.91
N LEU A 471 10.00 -4.06 5.00
CA LEU A 471 9.28 -3.24 5.98
C LEU A 471 8.78 -4.12 7.14
N GLN A 472 9.15 -3.79 8.39
CA GLN A 472 8.78 -4.59 9.58
C GLN A 472 8.06 -3.73 10.63
N VAL A 473 7.07 -4.28 11.35
CA VAL A 473 6.37 -3.55 12.42
C VAL A 473 7.27 -3.48 13.67
N LEU A 474 7.58 -2.26 14.12
CA LEU A 474 8.32 -2.03 15.37
C LEU A 474 7.39 -1.82 16.56
N TYR A 475 6.33 -1.02 16.39
CA TYR A 475 5.44 -0.63 17.49
C TYR A 475 4.04 -0.25 16.98
N LYS A 476 2.99 -0.58 17.76
CA LYS A 476 1.61 -0.15 17.51
C LYS A 476 1.02 0.58 18.72
N LEU A 477 0.70 1.86 18.53
CA LEU A 477 -0.06 2.70 19.46
C LEU A 477 -1.56 2.64 19.12
N LYS A 478 -2.44 2.97 20.08
CA LYS A 478 -3.89 3.18 19.86
C LYS A 478 -4.37 4.36 20.71
N THR A 479 -4.76 5.46 20.08
CA THR A 479 -5.30 6.68 20.74
C THR A 479 -6.63 6.42 21.42
N ALA A 480 -7.47 5.53 20.87
CA ALA A 480 -8.78 5.14 21.43
C ALA A 480 -8.74 4.62 22.90
N LYS A 481 -7.56 4.32 23.47
CA LYS A 481 -7.39 4.01 24.91
C LYS A 481 -7.50 5.25 25.83
N VAL A 482 -7.33 6.45 25.29
CA VAL A 482 -7.35 7.76 25.99
C VAL A 482 -8.79 8.17 26.34
N PHE A 483 -9.77 7.67 25.58
CA PHE A 483 -11.14 8.13 25.61
C PHE A 483 -12.09 7.11 26.27
N GLU A 484 -13.28 7.58 26.65
CA GLU A 484 -14.37 6.72 27.10
C GLU A 484 -14.95 5.93 25.92
N LYS A 485 -15.17 4.62 26.12
CA LYS A 485 -15.83 3.81 25.11
C LYS A 485 -17.31 4.22 25.01
N SER A 486 -17.73 4.68 23.82
CA SER A 486 -19.15 4.85 23.51
C SER A 486 -19.93 3.57 23.83
N ARG A 487 -21.12 3.74 24.40
CA ARG A 487 -22.03 2.64 24.79
C ARG A 487 -23.15 2.39 23.77
N ASN A 488 -23.11 3.05 22.60
CA ASN A 488 -24.09 2.82 21.54
C ASN A 488 -23.85 1.43 20.95
N LYS A 489 -24.63 0.45 21.43
CA LYS A 489 -24.58 -0.95 21.00
C LYS A 489 -25.72 -1.30 20.04
N ASP A 490 -26.66 -0.38 19.87
CA ASP A 490 -27.77 -0.42 18.95
C ASP A 490 -27.61 0.79 18.02
N ASP A 491 -27.21 0.56 16.76
CA ASP A 491 -28.10 0.87 15.63
C ASP A 491 -27.64 0.18 14.33
N ARG A 492 -28.45 0.30 13.28
CA ARG A 492 -28.23 -0.31 11.95
C ARG A 492 -27.21 0.49 11.13
N PRO A 493 -26.49 -0.16 10.18
CA PRO A 493 -25.63 0.55 9.23
C PRO A 493 -26.50 1.37 8.26
N ASN A 494 -26.67 2.65 8.55
CA ASN A 494 -27.39 3.58 7.69
C ASN A 494 -26.43 4.05 6.57
N THR A 495 -26.70 3.65 5.34
CA THR A 495 -25.82 3.93 4.19
C THR A 495 -26.21 5.25 3.54
N ASP A 496 -25.32 6.25 3.59
CA ASP A 496 -25.07 7.26 2.54
C ASP A 496 -24.15 8.44 2.99
N ILE A 497 -23.68 8.47 4.24
CA ILE A 497 -22.58 9.36 4.68
C ILE A 497 -21.32 8.52 4.96
N VAL A 498 -20.15 9.08 4.66
CA VAL A 498 -18.86 8.47 5.03
C VAL A 498 -18.56 8.84 6.48
N ASP A 499 -19.02 7.99 7.41
CA ASP A 499 -18.61 8.05 8.81
C ASP A 499 -17.11 7.73 8.93
N GLU A 500 -16.24 8.75 8.85
CA GLU A 500 -14.87 8.63 9.32
C GLU A 500 -14.90 8.37 10.84
N ASP A 501 -14.30 7.26 11.29
CA ASP A 501 -14.19 6.87 12.69
C ASP A 501 -13.63 8.05 13.52
N PRO A 502 -14.29 8.47 14.63
CA PRO A 502 -13.88 9.65 15.40
C PRO A 502 -12.45 9.57 15.97
N TYR A 503 -11.89 8.36 16.09
CA TYR A 503 -10.51 8.16 16.53
C TYR A 503 -9.47 8.38 15.42
N ALA A 504 -9.90 8.58 14.16
CA ALA A 504 -9.03 8.62 12.98
C ALA A 504 -7.92 9.68 13.09
N ILE A 505 -6.70 9.28 12.75
CA ILE A 505 -5.50 10.12 12.85
C ILE A 505 -5.39 11.05 11.64
N GLN A 506 -5.40 12.36 11.86
CA GLN A 506 -5.35 13.37 10.80
C GLN A 506 -3.92 13.87 10.53
N ILE A 507 -3.16 14.22 11.58
CA ILE A 507 -1.78 14.74 11.47
C ILE A 507 -0.89 14.09 12.53
N ILE A 508 0.35 13.78 12.14
CA ILE A 508 1.42 13.31 13.04
C ILE A 508 2.58 14.31 12.98
N SER A 509 3.02 14.79 14.14
CA SER A 509 4.21 15.64 14.31
C SER A 509 5.15 14.96 15.30
N TRP A 510 6.33 14.55 14.84
CA TRP A 510 7.25 13.71 15.62
C TRP A 510 8.70 14.22 15.54
N CYS A 511 9.40 14.14 16.68
CA CYS A 511 10.82 14.48 16.81
C CYS A 511 11.60 13.20 17.19
N PRO A 512 12.36 12.60 16.26
CA PRO A 512 13.13 11.37 16.50
C PRO A 512 14.11 11.47 17.68
N GLU A 513 14.72 12.64 17.86
CA GLU A 513 15.82 12.91 18.79
C GLU A 513 15.34 12.98 20.25
N SER A 514 14.17 13.58 20.46
CA SER A 514 13.52 13.67 21.78
C SER A 514 12.51 12.56 22.04
N ARG A 515 12.10 11.84 20.98
CA ARG A 515 10.99 10.87 20.98
C ARG A 515 9.70 11.44 21.56
N MET A 516 9.44 12.71 21.25
CA MET A 516 8.14 13.33 21.48
C MET A 516 7.28 13.12 20.24
N LEU A 517 6.10 12.56 20.44
CA LEU A 517 5.10 12.28 19.41
C LEU A 517 3.85 13.11 19.69
N CYS A 518 3.45 13.94 18.75
CA CYS A 518 2.23 14.72 18.82
C CYS A 518 1.28 14.31 17.70
N VAL A 519 -0.01 14.19 18.03
CA VAL A 519 -1.02 13.55 17.19
C VAL A 519 -2.28 14.39 17.18
N ALA A 520 -2.77 14.78 16.00
CA ALA A 520 -4.11 15.35 15.83
C ALA A 520 -5.08 14.31 15.24
N GLY A 521 -6.29 14.21 15.79
CA GLY A 521 -7.36 13.34 15.28
C GLY A 521 -8.57 14.13 14.75
N VAL A 522 -9.38 13.48 13.91
CA VAL A 522 -10.48 14.13 13.16
C VAL A 522 -11.53 14.81 14.05
N SER A 523 -11.82 14.27 15.24
CA SER A 523 -12.65 14.90 16.28
C SER A 523 -11.92 16.05 17.02
N ALA A 524 -11.14 16.85 16.31
CA ALA A 524 -10.43 18.05 16.74
C ALA A 524 -9.78 17.94 18.13
N HIS A 525 -8.95 16.91 18.31
CA HIS A 525 -8.16 16.70 19.53
C HIS A 525 -6.67 16.60 19.20
N VAL A 526 -5.82 17.04 20.12
CA VAL A 526 -4.36 16.83 20.08
C VAL A 526 -3.95 15.98 21.28
N ILE A 527 -3.12 14.97 21.07
CA ILE A 527 -2.50 14.17 22.15
C ILE A 527 -0.99 14.28 22.03
N ILE A 528 -0.34 14.58 23.16
CA ILE A 528 1.12 14.65 23.31
C ILE A 528 1.58 13.38 24.03
N TYR A 529 2.53 12.67 23.43
CA TYR A 529 3.14 11.46 23.96
C TYR A 529 4.65 11.62 24.14
N ARG A 530 5.18 11.10 25.25
CA ARG A 530 6.61 10.93 25.54
C ARG A 530 6.97 9.45 25.49
N PHE A 531 8.14 9.09 24.96
CA PHE A 531 8.61 7.70 24.94
C PHE A 531 9.29 7.28 26.26
N SER A 532 8.88 6.15 26.82
CA SER A 532 9.41 5.53 28.05
C SER A 532 9.51 4.01 27.89
N LYS A 533 10.57 3.37 28.42
CA LYS A 533 10.68 1.90 28.47
C LYS A 533 10.03 1.30 29.72
N GLN A 534 9.62 2.13 30.68
CA GLN A 534 8.95 1.72 31.90
C GLN A 534 7.43 1.63 31.70
N GLU A 535 6.74 0.88 32.55
CA GLU A 535 5.26 0.88 32.61
C GLU A 535 4.80 1.89 33.66
N VAL A 536 3.71 2.63 33.41
CA VAL A 536 3.18 3.62 34.35
C VAL A 536 1.66 3.54 34.46
N THR A 537 1.11 3.82 35.65
CA THR A 537 -0.33 4.06 35.82
C THR A 537 -0.55 5.54 36.02
N THR A 538 -1.40 6.14 35.20
CA THR A 538 -1.78 7.55 35.27
C THR A 538 -3.20 7.64 35.85
N GLU A 539 -3.34 8.12 37.09
CA GLU A 539 -4.61 8.16 37.82
C GLU A 539 -5.68 9.03 37.11
N VAL A 540 -5.28 10.22 36.67
CA VAL A 540 -6.09 11.15 35.88
C VAL A 540 -5.26 11.62 34.69
N ILE A 541 -5.80 11.46 33.48
CA ILE A 541 -5.14 11.93 32.25
C ILE A 541 -5.15 13.46 32.24
N PRO A 542 -4.00 14.16 32.12
CA PRO A 542 -3.99 15.60 32.03
C PRO A 542 -4.71 16.07 30.75
N MET A 543 -5.64 17.01 30.89
CA MET A 543 -6.46 17.53 29.80
C MET A 543 -6.54 19.06 29.86
N LEU A 544 -6.52 19.71 28.70
CA LEU A 544 -6.91 21.11 28.51
C LEU A 544 -8.05 21.22 27.49
N GLU A 545 -8.97 22.15 27.73
CA GLU A 545 -9.97 22.58 26.75
C GLU A 545 -9.51 23.87 26.07
N VAL A 546 -9.61 23.93 24.74
CA VAL A 546 -9.25 25.13 23.95
C VAL A 546 -10.45 25.62 23.14
N ARG A 547 -10.76 26.91 23.30
CA ARG A 547 -11.89 27.59 22.65
C ARG A 547 -11.38 28.44 21.50
N LEU A 548 -11.22 27.82 20.34
CA LEU A 548 -10.68 28.47 19.14
C LEU A 548 -11.80 29.26 18.41
N LEU A 549 -12.08 30.45 18.95
CA LEU A 549 -13.08 31.40 18.48
C LEU A 549 -12.75 31.95 17.08
N TYR A 550 -13.80 32.27 16.33
CA TYR A 550 -13.74 33.11 15.13
C TYR A 550 -14.68 34.29 15.36
N GLU A 551 -14.13 35.46 15.64
CA GLU A 551 -14.94 36.66 15.90
C GLU A 551 -15.54 37.21 14.61
N ILE A 552 -16.87 37.13 14.51
CA ILE A 552 -17.65 37.95 13.60
C ILE A 552 -18.04 39.20 14.39
N ASN A 553 -17.50 40.35 14.01
CA ASN A 553 -17.97 41.65 14.50
C ASN A 553 -19.34 41.96 13.89
N ASP A 554 -20.40 41.39 14.45
CA ASP A 554 -21.74 41.91 14.27
C ASP A 554 -21.82 43.28 14.94
N ILE A 555 -21.87 44.32 14.11
CA ILE A 555 -22.04 45.71 14.56
C ILE A 555 -23.48 45.86 15.04
N GLU A 556 -23.70 45.73 16.34
CA GLU A 556 -24.96 46.11 16.98
C GLU A 556 -25.27 47.57 16.60
N SER A 557 -26.42 47.76 15.94
CA SER A 557 -26.90 49.07 15.53
C SER A 557 -27.75 49.63 16.67
N PRO A 558 -27.36 50.73 17.33
CA PRO A 558 -28.11 51.27 18.45
C PRO A 558 -29.32 52.05 17.97
N ASP A 559 -30.53 51.54 18.23
CA ASP A 559 -31.77 52.31 18.28
C ASP A 559 -32.90 51.48 18.94
N GLY A 560 -33.69 52.09 19.83
CA GLY A 560 -34.85 51.44 20.47
C GLY A 560 -34.98 51.68 21.98
N GLU A 561 -35.50 52.85 22.38
CA GLU A 561 -35.79 53.17 23.78
C GLU A 561 -36.95 52.32 24.36
N GLN A 562 -36.82 51.87 25.62
CA GLN A 562 -37.95 51.85 26.56
C GLN A 562 -37.51 51.69 28.03
N ILE A 563 -38.11 52.47 28.93
CA ILE A 563 -37.78 52.57 30.35
C ILE A 563 -38.90 51.97 31.21
N PRO A 564 -38.58 51.08 32.16
CA PRO A 564 -39.29 51.00 33.45
C PRO A 564 -38.42 51.50 34.64
N PRO A 565 -39.03 51.87 35.79
CA PRO A 565 -38.39 52.79 36.75
C PRO A 565 -37.63 52.16 37.93
N LEU A 566 -36.72 52.96 38.49
CA LEU A 566 -36.06 52.78 39.79
C LEU A 566 -37.02 52.97 40.98
N PRO A 567 -36.69 52.37 42.14
CA PRO A 567 -36.79 53.12 43.40
C PRO A 567 -35.56 52.94 44.32
N THR A 568 -34.81 54.05 44.49
CA THR A 568 -34.13 54.59 45.71
C THR A 568 -33.33 53.71 46.72
N PRO A 569 -32.30 54.27 47.40
CA PRO A 569 -31.21 53.50 48.01
C PRO A 569 -31.32 53.27 49.54
N GLY A 570 -30.53 52.33 50.07
CA GLY A 570 -30.37 52.07 51.51
C GLY A 570 -28.96 51.63 51.93
N THR A 571 -28.21 52.56 52.54
CA THR A 571 -27.11 52.39 53.53
C THR A 571 -25.99 51.34 53.35
N SER A 572 -24.76 51.85 53.42
CA SER A 572 -23.47 51.15 53.48
C SER A 572 -23.24 50.18 54.65
N SER A 573 -22.51 49.08 54.40
CA SER A 573 -21.31 48.71 55.18
C SER A 573 -20.46 47.65 54.45
N ASN A 574 -19.19 47.52 54.81
CA ASN A 574 -18.16 46.68 54.17
C ASN A 574 -17.00 46.47 55.19
N PRO A 575 -16.11 45.46 55.09
CA PRO A 575 -16.18 44.14 54.44
C PRO A 575 -16.00 42.98 55.45
N GLN A 576 -16.33 41.73 55.08
CA GLN A 576 -15.54 40.55 55.52
C GLN A 576 -15.77 39.28 54.69
N SER A 577 -14.85 38.33 54.79
CA SER A 577 -14.63 37.20 53.87
C SER A 577 -15.29 35.89 54.30
N ILE A 578 -16.02 35.23 53.39
CA ILE A 578 -16.39 33.81 53.46
C ILE A 578 -16.15 33.18 52.07
N ALA A 579 -15.68 31.93 52.03
CA ALA A 579 -15.34 31.22 50.79
C ALA A 579 -16.57 30.70 50.03
N PRO A 580 -16.52 30.55 48.68
CA PRO A 580 -17.61 29.94 47.92
C PRO A 580 -17.73 28.44 48.21
N GLN A 581 -18.89 27.99 48.66
CA GLN A 581 -19.22 26.57 48.74
C GLN A 581 -19.73 26.05 47.38
N SER A 582 -19.39 24.80 47.06
CA SER A 582 -19.78 24.13 45.81
C SER A 582 -21.23 23.63 45.85
N HIS A 583 -22.03 23.97 44.84
CA HIS A 583 -23.29 23.28 44.55
C HIS A 583 -23.45 22.99 43.04
N PRO A 584 -24.26 21.99 42.65
CA PRO A 584 -23.98 21.19 41.47
C PRO A 584 -24.70 21.67 40.19
N SER A 585 -24.11 21.32 39.04
CA SER A 585 -24.69 21.51 37.72
C SER A 585 -25.81 20.49 37.45
N THR A 586 -27.07 20.93 37.52
CA THR A 586 -28.23 20.16 37.05
C THR A 586 -28.50 20.43 35.57
N SER A 587 -28.58 19.36 34.78
CA SER A 587 -28.92 19.40 33.36
C SER A 587 -30.43 19.46 33.12
N SER A 588 -30.88 20.31 32.20
CA SER A 588 -32.17 20.16 31.51
C SER A 588 -32.05 20.60 30.05
N SER A 589 -32.78 19.92 29.17
CA SER A 589 -32.62 19.96 27.71
C SER A 589 -33.76 20.69 27.00
N SER A 590 -33.47 21.28 25.82
CA SER A 590 -34.42 21.49 24.71
C SER A 590 -33.79 22.31 23.56
N SER A 591 -32.96 21.68 22.71
CA SER A 591 -32.59 22.19 21.37
C SER A 591 -31.75 21.17 20.58
N ASP A 592 -32.16 19.91 20.63
CA ASP A 592 -31.45 18.79 19.99
C ASP A 592 -32.01 18.55 18.57
N GLY A 593 -31.16 18.12 17.63
CA GLY A 593 -31.49 18.05 16.20
C GLY A 593 -30.43 18.64 15.24
N LEU A 594 -29.45 19.39 15.75
CA LEU A 594 -28.25 19.79 14.97
C LEU A 594 -26.91 19.47 15.67
N ARG A 595 -26.95 19.01 16.93
CA ARG A 595 -25.76 18.78 17.76
C ARG A 595 -25.14 17.39 17.58
N ASP A 596 -25.93 16.41 17.14
CA ASP A 596 -25.59 14.99 17.22
C ASP A 596 -24.60 14.53 16.14
N ASN A 597 -24.37 15.34 15.09
CA ASN A 597 -23.63 14.94 13.89
C ASN A 597 -22.10 15.17 13.96
N VAL A 598 -21.53 15.61 15.08
CA VAL A 598 -20.07 15.69 15.27
C VAL A 598 -19.64 15.00 16.57
N PRO A 599 -19.05 13.80 16.50
CA PRO A 599 -18.68 13.02 17.68
C PRO A 599 -17.52 13.65 18.46
N CYS A 600 -17.88 14.38 19.52
CA CYS A 600 -16.91 14.89 20.50
C CYS A 600 -16.42 13.75 21.41
N LEU A 601 -15.13 13.42 21.33
CA LEU A 601 -14.55 12.34 22.14
C LEU A 601 -14.31 12.78 23.58
N LYS A 602 -14.88 12.05 24.55
CA LYS A 602 -14.72 12.33 25.98
C LYS A 602 -13.49 11.62 26.54
N VAL A 603 -12.54 12.38 27.09
CA VAL A 603 -11.31 11.84 27.70
C VAL A 603 -11.64 11.03 28.96
N LYS A 604 -10.95 9.91 29.16
CA LYS A 604 -11.20 8.94 30.23
C LYS A 604 -10.79 9.48 31.61
N ASN A 605 -11.77 9.83 32.42
CA ASN A 605 -11.57 10.25 33.82
C ASN A 605 -11.49 9.05 34.80
N SER A 606 -10.56 8.12 34.55
CA SER A 606 -10.27 6.99 35.46
C SER A 606 -8.89 6.39 35.18
N PRO A 607 -8.24 5.71 36.15
CA PRO A 607 -6.83 5.33 36.05
C PRO A 607 -6.49 4.53 34.79
N LEU A 608 -5.47 4.99 34.07
CA LEU A 608 -5.00 4.39 32.82
C LEU A 608 -3.60 3.79 33.01
N LYS A 609 -3.54 2.46 33.04
CA LYS A 609 -2.29 1.70 32.93
C LYS A 609 -1.75 1.84 31.50
N GLN A 610 -0.61 2.52 31.36
CA GLN A 610 0.10 2.74 30.11
C GLN A 610 1.28 1.77 30.01
N SER A 611 1.27 0.95 28.95
CA SER A 611 2.40 0.08 28.61
C SER A 611 3.65 0.88 28.22
N PRO A 612 4.84 0.27 28.25
CA PRO A 612 6.04 0.84 27.62
C PRO A 612 5.83 1.28 26.16
N GLY A 613 6.63 2.25 25.74
CA GLY A 613 6.53 2.97 24.47
C GLY A 613 6.02 4.40 24.66
N TYR A 614 5.11 4.84 23.80
CA TYR A 614 4.55 6.21 23.84
C TYR A 614 3.45 6.33 24.89
N GLN A 615 3.68 7.21 25.87
CA GLN A 615 2.81 7.43 27.04
C GLN A 615 2.31 8.87 27.06
N ILE A 616 1.05 9.08 27.44
CA ILE A 616 0.35 10.36 27.36
C ILE A 616 0.92 11.35 28.38
N GLU A 617 1.38 12.49 27.90
CA GLU A 617 1.83 13.65 28.70
C GLU A 617 0.65 14.62 28.97
N LEU A 618 -0.13 14.88 27.92
CA LEU A 618 -1.25 15.84 27.88
C LEU A 618 -2.20 15.53 26.72
N VAL A 619 -3.50 15.73 26.93
CA VAL A 619 -4.53 15.81 25.89
C VAL A 619 -5.03 17.25 25.80
N ILE A 620 -5.28 17.74 24.58
CA ILE A 620 -5.86 19.05 24.32
C ILE A 620 -7.10 18.83 23.46
N GLN A 621 -8.28 19.14 23.99
CA GLN A 621 -9.55 19.00 23.28
C GLN A 621 -10.01 20.37 22.81
N LEU A 622 -10.23 20.54 21.51
CA LEU A 622 -10.98 21.71 21.03
C LEU A 622 -12.46 21.46 21.36
N VAL A 623 -13.11 22.45 21.96
CA VAL A 623 -14.52 22.37 22.37
C VAL A 623 -15.42 23.16 21.42
N TRP A 624 -16.72 22.91 21.50
CA TRP A 624 -17.72 23.67 20.75
C TRP A 624 -17.74 25.14 21.18
N VAL A 625 -17.94 26.04 20.21
CA VAL A 625 -17.91 27.50 20.42
C VAL A 625 -19.14 28.11 19.77
N SER A 626 -19.91 28.90 20.51
CA SER A 626 -21.13 29.59 20.04
C SER A 626 -22.18 28.70 19.36
N GLY A 627 -22.14 27.39 19.59
CA GLY A 627 -23.01 26.39 18.94
C GLY A 627 -22.43 25.75 17.68
N GLU A 628 -21.26 26.21 17.17
CA GLU A 628 -20.52 25.53 16.11
C GLU A 628 -19.59 24.44 16.68
N PRO A 629 -19.40 23.31 15.97
CA PRO A 629 -18.42 22.28 16.32
C PRO A 629 -16.98 22.76 16.07
N PRO A 630 -15.99 22.20 16.80
CA PRO A 630 -14.59 22.55 16.62
C PRO A 630 -14.09 22.19 15.22
N GLN A 631 -13.41 23.14 14.57
CA GLN A 631 -12.91 22.98 13.20
C GLN A 631 -11.65 22.10 13.15
N GLN A 632 -11.56 21.25 12.13
CA GLN A 632 -10.43 20.32 11.91
C GLN A 632 -9.07 21.02 11.94
N ILE A 633 -8.08 20.35 12.52
CA ILE A 633 -6.72 20.89 12.66
C ILE A 633 -6.00 20.77 11.33
N THR A 634 -5.54 21.91 10.77
CA THR A 634 -4.88 21.99 9.47
C THR A 634 -3.35 22.02 9.56
N SER A 635 -2.80 22.32 10.73
CA SER A 635 -1.35 22.26 10.99
C SER A 635 -1.05 21.98 12.46
N LEU A 636 0.07 21.30 12.72
CA LEU A 636 0.53 20.87 14.04
C LEU A 636 2.07 20.91 14.08
N ALA A 637 2.65 21.42 15.16
CA ALA A 637 4.09 21.32 15.44
C ALA A 637 4.35 21.19 16.95
N VAL A 638 5.41 20.47 17.31
CA VAL A 638 5.89 20.32 18.70
C VAL A 638 7.37 20.68 18.78
N ASN A 639 7.80 21.35 19.85
CA ASN A 639 9.21 21.59 20.13
C ASN A 639 9.54 21.14 21.56
N SER A 640 10.46 20.18 21.67
CA SER A 640 10.82 19.54 22.93
C SER A 640 11.77 20.35 23.80
N ALA A 641 12.67 21.16 23.21
CA ALA A 641 13.54 22.05 23.96
C ALA A 641 12.76 23.21 24.61
N TYR A 642 11.73 23.71 23.93
CA TYR A 642 10.92 24.83 24.39
C TYR A 642 9.79 24.37 25.33
N GLY A 643 9.39 23.10 25.28
CA GLY A 643 8.26 22.54 26.05
C GLY A 643 6.89 22.92 25.49
N LEU A 644 6.81 23.17 24.17
CA LEU A 644 5.65 23.77 23.52
C LEU A 644 5.04 22.85 22.45
N VAL A 645 3.72 22.90 22.34
CA VAL A 645 2.98 22.45 21.15
C VAL A 645 2.21 23.64 20.57
N VAL A 646 2.03 23.65 19.25
CA VAL A 646 1.20 24.63 18.56
C VAL A 646 0.41 23.95 17.45
N PHE A 647 -0.85 24.36 17.29
CA PHE A 647 -1.75 23.86 16.27
C PHE A 647 -2.64 24.99 15.75
N GLY A 648 -3.16 24.84 14.53
CA GLY A 648 -4.06 25.81 13.93
C GLY A 648 -5.08 25.19 12.99
N ASN A 649 -6.11 25.96 12.69
CA ASN A 649 -7.22 25.62 11.78
C ASN A 649 -7.66 26.87 10.98
N CYS A 650 -8.91 26.91 10.52
CA CYS A 650 -9.51 28.06 9.82
C CYS A 650 -10.09 29.15 10.74
N ASN A 651 -10.21 28.88 12.06
CA ASN A 651 -10.58 29.89 13.04
C ASN A 651 -9.36 30.66 13.54
N GLY A 652 -8.21 30.01 13.70
CA GLY A 652 -6.98 30.63 14.18
C GLY A 652 -5.88 29.64 14.62
N ILE A 653 -5.09 30.05 15.62
CA ILE A 653 -3.94 29.31 16.17
C ILE A 653 -4.00 29.25 17.70
N ALA A 654 -3.56 28.13 18.28
CA ALA A 654 -3.35 28.00 19.72
C ALA A 654 -1.98 27.38 20.04
N MET A 655 -1.30 27.95 21.03
CA MET A 655 0.00 27.50 21.55
C MET A 655 -0.14 27.12 23.02
N VAL A 656 0.36 25.94 23.37
CA VAL A 656 0.22 25.34 24.70
C VAL A 656 1.59 24.94 25.23
N ASP A 657 1.87 25.39 26.45
CA ASP A 657 2.97 24.88 27.27
C ASP A 657 2.55 23.53 27.84
N TYR A 658 3.16 22.43 27.40
CA TYR A 658 2.79 21.10 27.88
C TYR A 658 3.53 20.69 29.16
N LEU A 659 4.57 21.44 29.56
CA LEU A 659 5.28 21.22 30.82
C LEU A 659 4.47 21.82 31.98
N GLN A 660 4.01 23.06 31.82
CA GLN A 660 3.15 23.76 32.78
C GLN A 660 1.66 23.43 32.61
N LYS A 661 1.28 22.87 31.46
CA LYS A 661 -0.11 22.55 31.07
C LYS A 661 -0.97 23.81 31.07
N THR A 662 -0.52 24.82 30.32
CA THR A 662 -1.20 26.12 30.17
C THR A 662 -1.34 26.50 28.70
N VAL A 663 -2.41 27.22 28.36
CA VAL A 663 -2.57 27.86 27.04
C VAL A 663 -1.83 29.19 27.09
N LEU A 664 -0.78 29.35 26.28
CA LEU A 664 0.01 30.58 26.20
C LEU A 664 -0.59 31.56 25.18
N LEU A 665 -1.16 31.03 24.11
CA LEU A 665 -1.73 31.79 23.01
C LEU A 665 -2.98 31.09 22.51
N ASN A 666 -4.02 31.85 22.21
CA ASN A 666 -5.23 31.41 21.52
C ASN A 666 -5.76 32.64 20.78
N LEU A 667 -5.45 32.75 19.48
CA LEU A 667 -5.78 33.90 18.64
C LEU A 667 -6.52 33.47 17.39
N GLY A 668 -7.56 34.22 17.03
CA GLY A 668 -8.24 34.10 15.74
C GLY A 668 -7.34 34.52 14.58
N THR A 669 -7.59 33.99 13.38
CA THR A 669 -6.74 34.23 12.19
C THR A 669 -6.56 35.72 11.86
N ILE A 670 -7.57 36.55 12.18
CA ILE A 670 -7.55 38.01 11.95
C ILE A 670 -6.66 38.74 12.97
N GLU A 671 -6.54 38.23 14.20
CA GLU A 671 -5.78 38.86 15.30
C GLU A 671 -4.25 38.68 15.16
N LEU A 672 -3.83 37.65 14.40
CA LEU A 672 -2.42 37.44 14.04
C LEU A 672 -1.86 38.57 13.17
N TYR A 673 -2.73 39.26 12.42
CA TYR A 673 -2.41 40.50 11.75
C TYR A 673 -2.51 41.67 12.75
N GLY A 674 -1.38 42.31 13.02
CA GLY A 674 -1.35 43.51 13.86
C GLY A 674 -2.29 44.60 13.32
N SER A 675 -2.76 45.49 14.19
CA SER A 675 -3.76 46.52 13.83
C SER A 675 -3.39 47.38 12.62
N ASN A 676 -2.09 47.58 12.39
CA ASN A 676 -1.50 48.37 11.31
C ASN A 676 -0.98 47.51 10.12
N ASP A 677 -1.24 46.19 10.09
CA ASP A 677 -0.72 45.30 9.04
C ASP A 677 -1.45 45.51 7.70
N PRO A 678 -0.73 45.82 6.59
CA PRO A 678 -1.34 46.16 5.30
C PRO A 678 -2.03 44.96 4.60
N TYR A 679 -1.90 43.75 5.15
CA TYR A 679 -2.57 42.54 4.65
C TYR A 679 -3.79 42.12 5.47
N ARG A 680 -4.05 42.79 6.60
CA ARG A 680 -5.26 42.60 7.42
C ARG A 680 -6.51 42.84 6.58
N ARG A 681 -7.46 41.90 6.63
CA ARG A 681 -8.76 42.03 5.96
C ARG A 681 -9.82 42.36 6.99
N GLU A 682 -10.54 43.47 6.78
CA GLU A 682 -11.76 43.76 7.53
C GLU A 682 -12.87 42.77 7.12
N PRO A 683 -13.69 42.27 8.07
CA PRO A 683 -14.83 41.43 7.75
C PRO A 683 -15.87 42.25 6.96
N ARG A 684 -16.35 41.70 5.85
CA ARG A 684 -17.45 42.31 5.07
C ARG A 684 -18.78 41.94 5.71
N SER A 685 -19.68 42.91 5.83
CA SER A 685 -20.98 42.69 6.46
C SER A 685 -21.85 41.68 5.69
N PRO A 686 -22.54 40.74 6.37
CA PRO A 686 -23.43 39.80 5.73
C PRO A 686 -24.62 40.49 5.06
N ARG A 687 -24.84 40.24 3.75
CA ARG A 687 -26.10 40.61 3.09
C ARG A 687 -27.20 39.67 3.59
N LYS A 688 -28.18 40.21 4.34
CA LYS A 688 -29.33 39.47 4.89
C LYS A 688 -30.03 38.63 3.81
N THR A 689 -29.81 37.31 3.83
CA THR A 689 -30.59 36.34 3.06
C THR A 689 -31.95 36.14 3.70
N ARG A 690 -33.01 36.33 2.91
CA ARG A 690 -34.41 36.18 3.34
C ARG A 690 -34.70 34.70 3.61
N GLN A 691 -35.16 34.34 4.81
CA GLN A 691 -35.57 32.96 5.11
C GLN A 691 -36.84 32.57 4.33
N PRO A 692 -36.95 31.32 3.85
CA PRO A 692 -38.22 30.72 3.44
C PRO A 692 -38.99 30.20 4.67
N SER A 693 -40.26 30.59 4.82
CA SER A 693 -41.13 30.09 5.88
C SER A 693 -41.61 28.66 5.60
N GLY A 694 -41.82 27.89 6.67
CA GLY A 694 -42.27 26.50 6.60
C GLY A 694 -43.74 26.32 6.16
N ALA A 695 -44.07 25.08 5.80
CA ALA A 695 -45.32 24.68 5.14
C ALA A 695 -46.62 25.01 5.90
N GLY A 696 -47.70 25.24 5.14
CA GLY A 696 -49.07 25.30 5.63
C GLY A 696 -50.07 24.84 4.55
N LEU A 697 -50.71 23.70 4.81
CA LEU A 697 -51.99 23.17 4.29
C LEU A 697 -52.43 23.50 2.85
N CYS A 698 -52.71 22.46 2.06
CA CYS A 698 -53.53 22.56 0.85
C CYS A 698 -55.02 22.48 1.22
N ASP A 699 -55.88 23.37 0.67
CA ASP A 699 -57.28 23.02 0.37
C ASP A 699 -57.94 23.99 -0.64
N ILE A 700 -58.77 23.40 -1.52
CA ILE A 700 -59.96 23.94 -2.20
C ILE A 700 -59.88 25.29 -2.98
N ASN A 701 -59.60 25.16 -4.29
CA ASN A 701 -60.45 25.53 -5.46
C ASN A 701 -60.86 26.99 -5.83
N GLU A 702 -60.98 27.21 -7.16
CA GLU A 702 -61.67 28.30 -7.92
C GLU A 702 -61.21 29.79 -7.81
N GLY A 703 -61.07 30.48 -8.97
CA GLY A 703 -60.88 31.96 -9.01
C GLY A 703 -60.14 32.62 -10.20
N THR A 704 -60.71 32.60 -11.41
CA THR A 704 -60.54 33.54 -12.57
C THR A 704 -59.34 34.53 -12.71
N VAL A 705 -58.57 34.36 -13.81
CA VAL A 705 -58.25 35.36 -14.88
C VAL A 705 -57.37 36.63 -14.60
N VAL A 706 -56.10 36.61 -15.09
CA VAL A 706 -55.37 37.53 -16.06
C VAL A 706 -55.42 39.08 -15.84
N PRO A 707 -54.36 39.92 -16.09
CA PRO A 707 -53.17 39.74 -16.97
C PRO A 707 -51.76 40.10 -16.38
N GLU A 708 -50.77 40.04 -17.29
CA GLU A 708 -49.37 40.50 -17.31
C GLU A 708 -48.93 41.70 -16.45
N ASP A 709 -47.63 41.71 -16.10
CA ASP A 709 -46.76 42.88 -16.35
C ASP A 709 -45.32 42.45 -16.72
N ARG A 710 -44.52 43.34 -17.33
CA ARG A 710 -43.20 43.08 -17.95
C ARG A 710 -42.06 43.96 -17.39
N CYS A 711 -40.87 43.37 -17.27
CA CYS A 711 -39.56 43.92 -17.69
C CYS A 711 -38.52 42.78 -17.57
N LYS A 712 -37.76 42.33 -18.59
CA LYS A 712 -36.90 42.97 -19.61
C LYS A 712 -35.69 43.73 -19.04
N SER A 713 -34.51 43.24 -19.43
CA SER A 713 -33.17 43.80 -19.20
C SER A 713 -32.74 44.75 -20.32
N PRO A 714 -31.74 45.62 -20.09
CA PRO A 714 -31.16 46.46 -21.13
C PRO A 714 -30.04 45.73 -21.90
N THR A 715 -29.98 45.95 -23.21
CA THR A 715 -28.79 45.67 -24.04
C THR A 715 -28.82 46.61 -25.25
N SER A 716 -27.65 47.10 -25.66
CA SER A 716 -27.49 47.99 -26.81
C SER A 716 -26.08 47.85 -27.39
N GLY A 717 -25.88 47.89 -28.72
CA GLY A 717 -26.90 47.99 -29.79
C GLY A 717 -26.26 48.11 -31.18
N SER A 718 -27.10 48.17 -32.22
CA SER A 718 -26.77 48.24 -33.67
C SER A 718 -26.05 47.01 -34.26
N GLY A 719 -26.26 46.64 -35.53
CA GLY A 719 -27.24 47.16 -36.50
C GLY A 719 -27.29 46.34 -37.80
N SER A 720 -28.49 46.04 -38.29
CA SER A 720 -28.79 45.36 -39.57
C SER A 720 -28.85 46.40 -40.74
N PRO A 721 -29.06 46.05 -42.04
CA PRO A 721 -29.64 44.79 -42.56
C PRO A 721 -29.20 44.27 -43.98
N ASN A 722 -29.92 43.20 -44.41
CA ASN A 722 -30.29 42.79 -45.78
C ASN A 722 -29.56 41.66 -46.54
N SER A 723 -30.41 40.95 -47.30
CA SER A 723 -30.23 40.21 -48.57
C SER A 723 -29.35 38.95 -48.69
N ASP A 724 -30.05 37.82 -48.80
CA ASP A 724 -30.13 36.90 -49.95
C ASP A 724 -29.06 35.81 -50.28
N ASP A 725 -29.63 34.63 -50.61
CA ASP A 725 -29.25 33.61 -51.61
C ASP A 725 -28.13 32.54 -51.45
N ASP A 726 -28.28 31.54 -52.33
CA ASP A 726 -27.44 30.38 -52.73
C ASP A 726 -27.25 29.14 -51.82
N GLU A 727 -28.31 28.31 -51.84
CA GLU A 727 -28.34 26.96 -52.47
C GLU A 727 -27.11 25.99 -52.47
N GLN A 728 -27.46 24.70 -52.34
CA GLN A 728 -26.80 23.51 -52.93
C GLN A 728 -25.39 23.13 -52.42
N LYS A 729 -24.91 21.87 -52.49
CA LYS A 729 -25.38 20.56 -53.04
C LYS A 729 -24.75 19.46 -52.15
N MET A 730 -25.10 18.17 -52.16
CA MET A 730 -26.30 17.38 -52.48
C MET A 730 -25.89 15.90 -52.50
N ASN A 731 -26.64 15.03 -51.83
CA ASN A 731 -26.56 13.54 -51.89
C ASN A 731 -25.26 12.85 -51.39
N ASN A 732 -25.30 11.79 -50.58
CA ASN A 732 -26.14 10.57 -50.53
C ASN A 732 -25.81 9.53 -51.62
N PHE A 733 -25.51 8.30 -51.21
CA PHE A 733 -26.50 7.20 -51.19
C PHE A 733 -26.07 6.17 -50.10
N ILE A 734 -26.90 5.58 -49.22
CA ILE A 734 -28.28 5.01 -49.29
C ILE A 734 -28.27 3.62 -49.97
N GLU A 735 -28.78 2.52 -49.40
CA GLU A 735 -29.33 2.24 -48.04
C GLU A 735 -28.93 0.79 -47.59
N LYS A 736 -29.70 -0.25 -47.20
CA LYS A 736 -31.11 -0.58 -46.83
C LYS A 736 -31.08 -1.98 -46.11
N VAL A 737 -31.87 -2.38 -45.10
CA VAL A 737 -32.70 -1.68 -44.08
C VAL A 737 -32.99 -2.66 -42.90
N LYS A 738 -32.75 -2.21 -41.67
CA LYS A 738 -33.69 -2.13 -40.51
C LYS A 738 -34.82 -3.17 -40.28
N THR A 739 -35.00 -3.50 -38.99
CA THR A 739 -36.27 -3.78 -38.25
C THR A 739 -37.01 -5.11 -38.50
N LYS A 740 -37.78 -5.71 -37.56
CA LYS A 740 -38.24 -5.30 -36.19
C LYS A 740 -38.61 -6.52 -35.31
N SER A 741 -38.98 -6.26 -34.03
CA SER A 741 -39.46 -7.20 -33.00
C SER A 741 -38.35 -8.06 -32.35
N ARG A 742 -38.18 -8.22 -31.02
CA ARG A 742 -39.11 -8.49 -29.87
C ARG A 742 -39.84 -9.83 -30.03
N GLN A 743 -39.85 -10.76 -29.07
CA GLN A 743 -39.64 -10.67 -27.62
C GLN A 743 -39.08 -11.99 -27.03
N PHE A 744 -39.00 -12.12 -25.70
CA PHE A 744 -38.61 -13.31 -24.91
C PHE A 744 -37.13 -13.76 -24.89
N SER A 745 -36.36 -13.14 -23.98
CA SER A 745 -35.37 -13.81 -23.13
C SER A 745 -35.26 -13.00 -21.84
N LYS A 746 -35.50 -13.59 -20.66
CA LYS A 746 -35.39 -12.88 -19.37
C LYS A 746 -35.05 -13.83 -18.23
N MET A 747 -33.76 -13.99 -17.94
CA MET A 747 -33.18 -14.30 -16.62
C MET A 747 -31.65 -14.31 -16.71
N VAL A 748 -30.98 -14.10 -15.57
CA VAL A 748 -29.50 -14.06 -15.39
C VAL A 748 -28.77 -13.00 -16.25
N ALA A 749 -29.17 -11.75 -16.09
CA ALA A 749 -28.29 -10.59 -16.21
C ALA A 749 -28.80 -9.53 -15.21
N ASN A 750 -27.89 -9.07 -14.33
CA ASN A 750 -27.99 -8.15 -13.18
C ASN A 750 -27.29 -8.79 -11.96
N ASP A 751 -26.52 -8.10 -11.11
CA ASP A 751 -26.17 -6.67 -11.10
C ASP A 751 -24.65 -6.46 -11.11
N ILE A 752 -24.17 -5.51 -11.91
CA ILE A 752 -22.88 -4.84 -11.71
C ILE A 752 -23.19 -3.35 -11.70
N ASP A 753 -23.25 -2.77 -10.50
CA ASP A 753 -23.68 -1.38 -10.30
C ASP A 753 -22.54 -0.40 -10.64
N VAL A 754 -22.31 -0.20 -11.95
CA VAL A 754 -21.40 0.83 -12.47
C VAL A 754 -22.08 2.19 -12.28
N LYS A 755 -22.01 2.72 -11.05
CA LYS A 755 -22.39 4.11 -10.77
C LYS A 755 -21.40 5.05 -11.46
N ASP A 756 -21.80 5.53 -12.63
CA ASP A 756 -21.12 6.62 -13.35
C ASP A 756 -20.99 7.84 -12.45
N ASN A 757 -19.76 8.15 -12.04
CA ASN A 757 -19.43 9.37 -11.31
C ASN A 757 -19.41 10.57 -12.28
N SER A 758 -20.59 10.97 -12.76
CA SER A 758 -20.78 12.13 -13.64
C SER A 758 -20.69 13.47 -12.87
N PHE A 759 -19.59 13.68 -12.15
CA PHE A 759 -19.30 14.95 -11.51
C PHE A 759 -18.82 15.97 -12.54
N SER A 760 -19.29 17.21 -12.38
CA SER A 760 -19.13 18.28 -13.36
C SER A 760 -17.68 18.79 -13.46
N ARG A 761 -17.31 19.30 -14.65
CA ARG A 761 -16.00 19.90 -14.92
C ARG A 761 -15.81 21.24 -14.18
N SER A 762 -15.40 21.17 -12.91
CA SER A 762 -14.90 22.33 -12.17
C SER A 762 -13.38 22.47 -12.31
N ARG A 763 -12.89 23.70 -12.48
CA ARG A 763 -11.45 24.01 -12.61
C ARG A 763 -10.79 24.10 -11.22
N SER A 764 -9.51 23.74 -11.16
CA SER A 764 -8.78 23.41 -9.94
C SER A 764 -8.49 24.58 -8.99
N SER A 765 -8.59 24.30 -7.68
CA SER A 765 -7.94 25.03 -6.59
C SER A 765 -7.61 24.06 -5.44
N SER A 766 -6.49 24.31 -4.76
CA SER A 766 -6.10 23.90 -3.39
C SER A 766 -6.98 22.87 -2.64
N VAL A 767 -6.33 21.82 -2.10
CA VAL A 767 -6.96 20.65 -1.43
C VAL A 767 -7.59 20.97 -0.05
N THR A 768 -7.79 22.24 0.28
CA THR A 768 -8.44 22.73 1.51
C THR A 768 -9.62 23.69 1.25
N SER A 769 -10.14 23.77 0.02
CA SER A 769 -11.16 24.77 -0.36
C SER A 769 -12.31 24.23 -1.23
N ILE A 770 -13.35 23.72 -0.58
CA ILE A 770 -14.77 23.58 -1.01
C ILE A 770 -15.50 23.15 0.29
N ASP A 771 -16.58 23.78 0.78
CA ASP A 771 -17.45 24.81 0.19
C ASP A 771 -17.74 25.99 1.16
N LYS A 772 -18.27 27.09 0.61
CA LYS A 772 -18.61 28.38 1.26
C LYS A 772 -17.40 29.23 1.73
N GLU A 773 -17.40 30.49 1.30
CA GLU A 773 -16.52 31.60 1.71
C GLU A 773 -15.18 31.22 2.35
N SER A 774 -14.14 31.03 1.52
CA SER A 774 -12.83 30.53 1.94
C SER A 774 -12.17 31.38 3.04
N ARG A 775 -12.38 30.99 4.30
CA ARG A 775 -11.69 31.53 5.49
C ARG A 775 -10.19 31.26 5.35
N GLU A 776 -9.37 32.17 5.87
CA GLU A 776 -7.92 31.95 5.95
C GLU A 776 -7.62 30.92 7.05
N ALA A 777 -6.68 30.00 6.78
CA ALA A 777 -6.31 28.94 7.70
C ALA A 777 -4.80 28.83 7.86
N ILE A 778 -4.37 28.30 9.00
CA ILE A 778 -2.96 28.09 9.33
C ILE A 778 -2.47 26.81 8.65
N SER A 779 -1.63 26.95 7.62
CA SER A 779 -1.20 25.84 6.75
C SER A 779 0.21 25.32 7.04
N ALA A 780 1.08 26.11 7.68
CA ALA A 780 2.43 25.69 8.05
C ALA A 780 2.89 26.30 9.38
N LEU A 781 3.64 25.52 10.16
CA LEU A 781 4.17 25.91 11.47
C LEU A 781 5.63 25.43 11.58
N HIS A 782 6.53 26.30 12.02
CA HIS A 782 7.96 25.96 12.17
C HIS A 782 8.61 26.70 13.36
N PHE A 783 9.03 25.95 14.38
CA PHE A 783 9.83 26.49 15.50
C PHE A 783 11.30 26.59 15.10
N CYS A 784 11.94 27.71 15.37
CA CYS A 784 13.34 27.97 15.02
C CYS A 784 13.95 29.07 15.90
N GLU A 785 15.28 29.20 15.86
CA GLU A 785 16.02 30.26 16.54
C GLU A 785 16.70 31.14 15.47
N THR A 786 16.11 32.31 15.22
CA THR A 786 16.43 33.17 14.06
C THR A 786 16.12 34.62 14.36
N PHE A 787 16.65 35.54 13.55
CA PHE A 787 16.26 36.95 13.55
C PHE A 787 14.79 37.08 13.12
N THR A 788 14.05 37.95 13.79
CA THR A 788 12.60 38.14 13.61
C THR A 788 12.25 39.53 13.04
N ARG A 789 13.15 40.51 13.19
CA ARG A 789 13.01 41.90 12.75
C ARG A 789 14.29 42.38 12.06
N LYS A 790 14.16 43.40 11.21
CA LYS A 790 15.26 43.96 10.39
C LYS A 790 16.43 44.59 11.15
N ALA A 791 16.29 44.79 12.46
CA ALA A 791 17.28 45.39 13.34
C ALA A 791 17.65 44.48 14.53
N ASP A 792 17.24 43.21 14.51
CA ASP A 792 17.65 42.25 15.54
C ASP A 792 19.17 41.99 15.41
N THR A 793 19.91 42.18 16.50
CA THR A 793 21.37 41.97 16.55
C THR A 793 21.77 40.52 16.87
N SER A 794 20.81 39.69 17.24
CA SER A 794 20.97 38.27 17.56
C SER A 794 19.71 37.49 17.16
N PRO A 795 19.82 36.19 16.83
CA PRO A 795 18.65 35.34 16.69
C PRO A 795 17.90 35.20 18.02
N SER A 796 16.64 34.78 17.95
CA SER A 796 15.80 34.49 19.11
C SER A 796 14.87 33.29 18.86
N PRO A 797 14.49 32.52 19.90
CA PRO A 797 13.47 31.49 19.78
C PRO A 797 12.15 32.08 19.27
N CYS A 798 11.60 31.48 18.22
CA CYS A 798 10.35 31.93 17.62
C CYS A 798 9.59 30.81 16.91
N LEU A 799 8.35 31.10 16.58
CA LEU A 799 7.50 30.31 15.69
C LEU A 799 7.21 31.11 14.43
N TRP A 800 7.52 30.55 13.27
CA TRP A 800 7.06 31.04 11.98
C TRP A 800 5.74 30.35 11.60
N VAL A 801 4.79 31.16 11.14
CA VAL A 801 3.39 30.77 10.86
C VAL A 801 3.07 31.10 9.41
N GLY A 802 2.73 30.08 8.63
CA GLY A 802 2.34 30.20 7.23
C GLY A 802 0.84 29.98 7.03
N THR A 803 0.21 30.75 6.13
CA THR A 803 -1.25 30.70 5.90
C THR A 803 -1.64 30.24 4.50
N THR A 804 -2.91 29.83 4.35
CA THR A 804 -3.51 29.50 3.05
C THR A 804 -3.57 30.66 2.07
N LEU A 805 -3.50 31.91 2.53
CA LEU A 805 -3.43 33.10 1.66
C LEU A 805 -1.99 33.53 1.33
N GLY A 806 -1.01 32.68 1.60
CA GLY A 806 0.40 32.88 1.30
C GLY A 806 1.13 33.85 2.22
N THR A 807 0.54 34.21 3.36
CA THR A 807 1.16 35.10 4.36
C THR A 807 2.13 34.32 5.23
N VAL A 808 3.24 34.96 5.63
CA VAL A 808 4.21 34.45 6.60
C VAL A 808 4.35 35.44 7.75
N LEU A 809 3.99 35.01 8.97
CA LEU A 809 4.03 35.79 10.21
C LEU A 809 4.98 35.15 11.23
N VAL A 810 5.44 35.93 12.22
CA VAL A 810 6.33 35.41 13.29
C VAL A 810 5.80 35.75 14.68
N ILE A 811 5.94 34.78 15.59
CA ILE A 811 5.64 34.90 17.01
C ILE A 811 6.95 34.68 17.78
N VAL A 812 7.45 35.72 18.42
CA VAL A 812 8.66 35.68 19.26
C VAL A 812 8.35 34.94 20.57
N LEU A 813 9.31 34.15 21.05
CA LEU A 813 9.22 33.40 22.30
C LEU A 813 10.34 33.85 23.24
N ASN A 814 9.98 34.39 24.40
CA ASN A 814 10.94 34.61 25.48
C ASN A 814 10.84 33.45 26.48
N LEU A 815 11.85 32.58 26.46
CA LEU A 815 11.91 31.35 27.24
C LEU A 815 12.57 31.60 28.60
N PRO A 816 11.95 31.18 29.72
CA PRO A 816 12.58 31.22 31.04
C PRO A 816 13.86 30.37 31.11
N PRO A 817 14.76 30.65 32.06
CA PRO A 817 15.95 29.81 32.29
C PRO A 817 15.59 28.34 32.57
N GLY A 818 16.41 27.43 32.04
CA GLY A 818 16.17 25.99 32.13
C GLY A 818 16.24 25.41 33.56
N GLY A 819 15.75 24.17 33.70
CA GLY A 819 15.61 23.51 35.00
C GLY A 819 14.33 23.93 35.72
N GLU A 820 14.36 24.00 37.05
CA GLU A 820 13.17 24.29 37.87
C GLU A 820 12.54 25.66 37.56
N GLN A 821 13.32 26.66 37.12
CA GLN A 821 12.80 27.98 36.75
C GLN A 821 11.85 27.93 35.55
N ARG A 822 12.08 27.02 34.59
CA ARG A 822 11.18 26.76 33.44
C ARG A 822 9.82 26.20 33.86
N LEU A 823 9.69 25.64 35.06
CA LEU A 823 8.42 25.17 35.63
C LEU A 823 7.71 26.24 36.50
N LEU A 824 8.40 27.33 36.86
CA LEU A 824 7.91 28.37 37.76
C LEU A 824 7.56 29.70 37.07
N GLN A 825 8.15 29.97 35.91
CA GLN A 825 7.90 31.19 35.11
C GLN A 825 7.25 30.81 33.78
N PRO A 826 6.19 31.50 33.31
CA PRO A 826 5.57 31.20 32.02
C PRO A 826 6.46 31.64 30.85
N VAL A 827 6.35 30.95 29.71
CA VAL A 827 6.90 31.43 28.43
C VAL A 827 6.11 32.64 27.96
N ILE A 828 6.79 33.73 27.64
CA ILE A 828 6.14 34.94 27.11
C ILE A 828 6.13 34.84 25.58
N VAL A 829 4.94 34.94 25.00
CA VAL A 829 4.69 34.91 23.54
C VAL A 829 4.45 36.33 23.02
N SER A 830 4.91 36.65 21.82
CA SER A 830 4.74 37.99 21.23
C SER A 830 4.66 37.97 19.70
N PRO A 831 3.44 37.99 19.12
CA PRO A 831 3.24 38.19 17.69
C PRO A 831 3.94 39.46 17.20
N SER A 832 4.72 39.34 16.13
CA SER A 832 5.49 40.45 15.53
C SER A 832 5.00 40.84 14.12
N GLY A 833 3.88 40.26 13.67
CA GLY A 833 3.21 40.59 12.40
C GLY A 833 3.74 39.86 11.17
N THR A 834 3.28 40.29 9.99
CA THR A 834 3.70 39.73 8.69
C THR A 834 5.13 40.12 8.34
N ILE A 835 5.98 39.14 8.01
CA ILE A 835 7.28 39.39 7.36
C ILE A 835 7.13 39.50 5.84
N LEU A 836 6.36 38.59 5.21
CA LEU A 836 6.17 38.62 3.75
C LEU A 836 4.93 37.86 3.27
N ARG A 837 4.74 37.89 1.94
CA ARG A 837 3.73 37.12 1.22
C ARG A 837 4.27 36.39 -0.02
N LEU A 838 3.72 35.23 -0.34
CA LEU A 838 3.94 34.44 -1.56
C LEU A 838 2.61 34.27 -2.34
N LYS A 839 2.66 33.74 -3.57
CA LYS A 839 1.45 33.26 -4.28
C LYS A 839 1.08 31.85 -3.77
N GLY A 840 -0.19 31.60 -3.47
CA GLY A 840 -0.68 30.30 -2.99
C GLY A 840 -0.32 30.00 -1.52
N ALA A 841 -0.90 28.95 -0.95
CA ALA A 841 -0.73 28.59 0.46
C ALA A 841 0.74 28.28 0.81
N ILE A 842 1.18 28.64 2.01
CA ILE A 842 2.51 28.25 2.52
C ILE A 842 2.49 26.77 2.89
N LEU A 843 3.45 25.99 2.37
CA LEU A 843 3.54 24.54 2.59
C LEU A 843 4.68 24.19 3.55
N ARG A 844 5.86 24.80 3.39
CA ARG A 844 7.06 24.46 4.16
C ARG A 844 7.97 25.67 4.33
N MET A 845 8.61 25.74 5.49
CA MET A 845 9.61 26.72 5.87
C MET A 845 10.82 25.98 6.46
N ALA A 846 12.03 26.50 6.22
CA ALA A 846 13.30 26.01 6.75
C ALA A 846 14.32 27.15 6.82
N PHE A 847 15.40 26.96 7.59
CA PHE A 847 16.43 27.98 7.82
C PHE A 847 17.81 27.42 7.53
N LEU A 848 18.66 28.20 6.86
CA LEU A 848 20.06 27.87 6.60
C LEU A 848 20.98 28.87 7.30
N ASP A 849 22.16 28.42 7.69
CA ASP A 849 23.23 29.27 8.22
C ASP A 849 24.06 29.94 7.11
N THR A 850 25.15 30.63 7.49
CA THR A 850 26.08 31.27 6.54
C THR A 850 26.83 30.28 5.62
N THR A 851 26.88 28.99 5.97
CA THR A 851 27.49 27.92 5.17
C THR A 851 26.52 27.29 4.18
N GLY A 852 25.22 27.56 4.31
CA GLY A 852 24.15 26.87 3.59
C GLY A 852 23.66 25.59 4.26
N SER A 853 24.16 25.28 5.46
CA SER A 853 23.72 24.11 6.23
C SER A 853 22.36 24.36 6.89
N LEU A 854 21.55 23.30 7.00
CA LEU A 854 20.21 23.37 7.58
C LEU A 854 20.33 23.59 9.09
N VAL A 855 19.68 24.64 9.61
CA VAL A 855 19.53 24.89 11.04
C VAL A 855 18.33 24.07 11.53
N PRO A 856 18.53 22.97 12.29
CA PRO A 856 17.42 22.16 12.79
C PRO A 856 16.69 22.90 13.93
N PRO A 857 15.38 22.65 14.12
CA PRO A 857 14.67 23.07 15.33
C PRO A 857 15.36 22.53 16.60
N ALA A 858 15.48 23.38 17.63
CA ALA A 858 16.04 22.99 18.91
C ALA A 858 15.23 21.84 19.54
N HIS A 859 15.89 20.84 20.11
CA HIS A 859 15.25 19.67 20.71
C HIS A 859 15.90 19.25 22.03
N GLU A 860 15.13 18.62 22.91
CA GLU A 860 15.66 17.91 24.09
C GLU A 860 16.16 16.53 23.66
N PRO A 861 17.44 16.15 23.86
CA PRO A 861 17.90 14.80 23.53
C PRO A 861 17.29 13.79 24.51
N TRP A 862 16.66 12.72 23.99
CA TRP A 862 15.91 11.75 24.80
C TRP A 862 16.76 11.12 25.92
N ARG A 863 16.15 10.97 27.10
CA ARG A 863 16.70 10.26 28.27
C ARG A 863 15.63 9.39 28.92
N GLU A 864 16.03 8.24 29.46
CA GLU A 864 15.13 7.42 30.27
C GLU A 864 14.81 8.14 31.59
N HIS A 865 13.54 8.43 31.83
CA HIS A 865 13.11 9.10 33.06
C HIS A 865 13.04 8.09 34.22
N ASN A 866 13.15 8.58 35.47
CA ASN A 866 13.08 7.77 36.70
C ASN A 866 14.18 6.70 36.89
N VAL A 867 15.30 6.80 36.17
CA VAL A 867 16.54 6.05 36.52
C VAL A 867 17.33 6.89 37.53
N PRO A 868 17.81 6.31 38.65
CA PRO A 868 18.73 7.01 39.54
C PRO A 868 20.07 7.29 38.82
N GLU A 869 20.33 8.55 38.47
CA GLU A 869 21.63 8.96 37.89
C GLU A 869 22.76 8.79 38.90
N ASP A 870 23.83 8.10 38.51
CA ASP A 870 25.11 8.18 39.23
C ASP A 870 25.63 9.62 39.21
N LYS A 871 26.19 10.09 40.33
CA LYS A 871 26.52 11.52 40.52
C LYS A 871 27.52 12.05 39.49
N ASP A 872 28.39 11.20 38.96
CA ASP A 872 29.44 11.55 38.00
C ASP A 872 28.90 11.83 36.58
N GLU A 873 27.75 11.27 36.20
CA GLU A 873 27.05 11.64 34.97
C GLU A 873 26.54 13.09 35.06
N LYS A 874 26.09 13.51 36.26
CA LYS A 874 25.41 14.79 36.50
C LYS A 874 26.30 16.02 36.35
N GLU A 875 27.62 15.88 36.50
CA GLU A 875 28.58 16.93 36.14
C GLU A 875 28.93 16.96 34.65
N LYS A 876 29.02 15.79 34.01
CA LYS A 876 29.31 15.66 32.57
C LYS A 876 28.14 16.14 31.71
N SER A 877 26.90 15.86 32.13
CA SER A 877 25.68 16.32 31.47
C SER A 877 25.49 17.83 31.62
N LYS A 878 25.65 18.41 32.81
CA LYS A 878 25.53 19.87 33.04
C LYS A 878 26.56 20.72 32.28
N LYS A 879 27.70 20.15 31.87
CA LYS A 879 28.69 20.82 31.01
C LYS A 879 28.38 20.70 29.51
N ARG A 880 27.41 19.87 29.11
CA ARG A 880 26.87 19.82 27.74
C ARG A 880 25.57 20.62 27.67
N ARG A 881 25.65 21.83 27.09
CA ARG A 881 24.48 22.55 26.57
C ARG A 881 23.72 21.65 25.58
N PRO A 882 22.41 21.89 25.30
CA PRO A 882 21.75 21.27 24.15
C PRO A 882 22.60 21.51 22.90
N VAL A 883 22.80 20.47 22.10
CA VAL A 883 23.71 20.51 20.95
C VAL A 883 22.99 21.12 19.75
N SER A 884 22.91 22.44 19.73
CA SER A 884 23.07 23.13 18.45
C SER A 884 24.51 22.92 17.99
N VAL A 885 24.73 22.75 16.69
CA VAL A 885 26.08 22.66 16.13
C VAL A 885 26.63 24.08 15.93
N SER A 886 26.77 24.80 17.05
CA SER A 886 27.29 26.16 17.10
C SER A 886 28.72 26.13 17.66
N PRO A 887 29.75 26.63 16.94
CA PRO A 887 31.12 26.60 17.42
C PRO A 887 31.29 27.41 18.72
N SER A 888 32.26 27.01 19.53
CA SER A 888 32.40 27.53 20.91
C SER A 888 32.77 29.02 20.93
N SER A 889 32.03 29.78 21.73
CA SER A 889 32.16 31.23 21.95
C SER A 889 33.60 31.74 22.07
N SER A 890 34.04 32.61 21.14
CA SER A 890 34.92 33.78 21.39
C SER A 890 35.38 34.54 20.11
N GLN A 891 34.47 34.95 19.23
CA GLN A 891 34.71 36.08 18.31
C GLN A 891 33.40 36.71 17.80
N GLU A 892 33.40 38.01 17.59
CA GLU A 892 32.22 38.81 17.24
C GLU A 892 32.04 38.90 15.71
N ILE A 893 31.17 38.07 15.14
CA ILE A 893 30.63 38.26 13.79
C ILE A 893 29.12 38.00 13.85
N SER A 894 28.32 38.89 13.26
CA SER A 894 26.88 38.68 13.10
C SER A 894 26.61 37.66 12.00
N GLU A 895 26.34 36.42 12.37
CA GLU A 895 26.01 35.34 11.43
C GLU A 895 24.64 35.60 10.76
N ASN A 896 24.65 35.96 9.48
CA ASN A 896 23.43 36.03 8.68
C ASN A 896 22.81 34.63 8.50
N GLN A 897 21.49 34.55 8.41
CA GLN A 897 20.76 33.32 8.11
C GLN A 897 19.92 33.47 6.83
N TYR A 898 19.46 32.36 6.27
CA TYR A 898 18.58 32.34 5.09
C TYR A 898 17.29 31.57 5.37
N ALA A 899 16.14 32.26 5.32
CA ALA A 899 14.83 31.61 5.40
C ALA A 899 14.40 31.11 4.02
N VAL A 900 14.22 29.80 3.88
CA VAL A 900 13.72 29.11 2.68
C VAL A 900 12.22 28.85 2.86
N ILE A 901 11.41 29.31 1.91
CA ILE A 901 9.95 29.28 2.02
C ILE A 901 9.33 28.77 0.72
N CYS A 902 8.59 27.66 0.81
CA CYS A 902 7.86 27.05 -0.30
C CYS A 902 6.35 27.25 -0.12
N SER A 903 5.70 27.73 -1.19
CA SER A 903 4.24 27.77 -1.33
C SER A 903 3.76 26.85 -2.46
N GLU A 904 2.44 26.71 -2.61
CA GLU A 904 1.78 26.02 -3.73
C GLU A 904 2.23 26.46 -5.14
N LYS A 905 2.86 27.64 -5.29
CA LYS A 905 3.20 28.23 -6.60
C LYS A 905 4.66 28.68 -6.71
N GLN A 906 5.34 28.96 -5.60
CA GLN A 906 6.61 29.68 -5.57
C GLN A 906 7.53 29.18 -4.46
N ALA A 907 8.84 29.27 -4.71
CA ALA A 907 9.85 29.26 -3.65
C ALA A 907 10.48 30.65 -3.52
N LYS A 908 10.91 30.99 -2.31
CA LYS A 908 11.73 32.17 -2.00
C LYS A 908 12.84 31.81 -1.01
N VAL A 909 13.98 32.46 -1.13
CA VAL A 909 15.04 32.47 -0.10
C VAL A 909 15.36 33.91 0.28
N ILE A 910 15.45 34.14 1.59
CA ILE A 910 15.41 35.47 2.20
C ILE A 910 16.56 35.60 3.20
N SER A 911 17.44 36.59 3.03
CA SER A 911 18.47 36.90 4.03
C SER A 911 17.82 37.45 5.31
N LEU A 912 18.34 37.03 6.46
CA LEU A 912 18.00 37.51 7.79
C LEU A 912 19.30 37.99 8.48
N PRO A 913 19.27 39.12 9.22
CA PRO A 913 18.08 39.91 9.61
C PRO A 913 17.46 40.78 8.51
N SER A 914 18.11 41.00 7.36
CA SER A 914 17.69 42.02 6.37
C SER A 914 16.25 41.91 5.84
N GLN A 915 15.70 40.69 5.82
CA GLN A 915 14.44 40.27 5.18
C GLN A 915 14.41 40.57 3.66
N ASN A 916 15.58 40.68 3.02
CA ASN A 916 15.69 40.83 1.58
C ASN A 916 15.51 39.47 0.88
N CYS A 917 14.58 39.39 -0.06
CA CYS A 917 14.38 38.20 -0.91
C CYS A 917 15.48 38.16 -1.97
N ILE A 918 16.48 37.29 -1.78
CA ILE A 918 17.62 37.14 -2.71
C ILE A 918 17.21 36.27 -3.89
N TYR A 919 16.66 35.08 -3.61
CA TYR A 919 16.26 34.12 -4.63
C TYR A 919 14.75 33.91 -4.64
N LYS A 920 14.19 33.67 -5.82
CA LYS A 920 12.75 33.45 -6.03
C LYS A 920 12.53 32.61 -7.28
N HIS A 921 11.76 31.54 -7.14
CA HIS A 921 11.39 30.65 -8.25
C HIS A 921 9.86 30.56 -8.38
N ASN A 922 9.32 30.56 -9.60
CA ASN A 922 7.92 30.24 -9.89
C ASN A 922 7.82 28.74 -10.21
N ILE A 923 7.54 27.89 -9.22
CA ILE A 923 7.56 26.43 -9.38
C ILE A 923 6.51 25.98 -10.41
N THR A 924 5.31 26.54 -10.33
CA THR A 924 4.25 26.26 -11.30
C THR A 924 3.21 27.38 -11.35
N GLU A 925 2.77 27.72 -12.56
CA GLU A 925 1.69 28.71 -12.75
C GLU A 925 0.34 28.01 -12.95
N THR A 926 0.31 26.96 -13.78
CA THR A 926 -0.90 26.23 -14.22
C THR A 926 -1.33 25.11 -13.28
N SER A 927 -0.44 24.61 -12.41
CA SER A 927 -0.73 23.57 -11.40
C SER A 927 -0.45 24.10 -9.99
N PHE A 928 -0.29 23.23 -9.00
CA PHE A 928 0.14 23.60 -7.65
C PHE A 928 1.02 22.50 -7.04
N VAL A 929 1.94 22.90 -6.17
CA VAL A 929 2.73 21.99 -5.32
C VAL A 929 1.81 21.36 -4.28
N LEU A 930 1.85 20.04 -4.13
CA LEU A 930 1.11 19.26 -3.13
C LEU A 930 1.94 19.09 -1.84
N ARG A 931 3.22 18.75 -2.01
CA ARG A 931 4.19 18.58 -0.93
C ARG A 931 5.50 19.23 -1.37
N GLY A 932 6.04 20.10 -0.53
CA GLY A 932 7.36 20.70 -0.69
C GLY A 932 8.16 20.45 0.59
N ASP A 933 9.33 19.86 0.47
CA ASP A 933 10.16 19.41 1.59
C ASP A 933 11.61 19.85 1.37
N ILE A 934 12.25 20.38 2.42
CA ILE A 934 13.69 20.68 2.39
C ILE A 934 14.40 19.45 2.98
N VAL A 935 15.33 18.89 2.21
CA VAL A 935 15.89 17.54 2.43
C VAL A 935 17.40 17.54 2.20
N SER A 936 18.12 16.66 2.90
CA SER A 936 19.53 16.39 2.59
C SER A 936 19.68 15.35 1.47
N LEU A 937 20.69 15.54 0.64
CA LEU A 937 21.16 14.60 -0.39
C LEU A 937 22.67 14.82 -0.59
N SER A 938 23.47 13.75 -0.59
CA SER A 938 24.91 13.80 -0.88
C SER A 938 25.68 14.89 -0.11
N ASN A 939 25.42 15.01 1.19
CA ASN A 939 26.00 16.04 2.09
C ASN A 939 25.72 17.50 1.69
N SER A 940 24.59 17.75 1.02
CA SER A 940 24.09 19.08 0.69
C SER A 940 22.56 19.09 0.70
N ILE A 941 21.93 20.26 0.52
CA ILE A 941 20.49 20.45 0.80
C ILE A 941 19.76 20.98 -0.44
N CYS A 942 18.55 20.47 -0.67
CA CYS A 942 17.68 20.91 -1.76
C CYS A 942 16.22 21.03 -1.32
N LEU A 943 15.43 21.76 -2.11
CA LEU A 943 13.98 21.79 -2.02
C LEU A 943 13.41 20.77 -3.01
N ALA A 944 12.85 19.68 -2.50
CA ALA A 944 12.10 18.70 -3.28
C ALA A 944 10.61 19.11 -3.32
N CYS A 945 9.95 18.94 -4.47
CA CYS A 945 8.55 19.31 -4.68
C CYS A 945 7.82 18.26 -5.53
N PHE A 946 6.59 17.90 -5.12
CA PHE A 946 5.67 17.11 -5.93
C PHE A 946 4.46 17.97 -6.30
N CYS A 947 4.19 18.11 -7.59
CA CYS A 947 3.12 18.96 -8.13
C CYS A 947 1.89 18.13 -8.55
N ALA A 948 0.69 18.72 -8.48
CA ALA A 948 -0.57 18.04 -8.79
C ALA A 948 -0.72 17.60 -10.26
N ASN A 949 0.00 18.25 -11.19
CA ASN A 949 0.16 17.80 -12.58
C ASN A 949 0.99 16.51 -12.72
N GLY A 950 1.67 16.07 -11.65
CA GLY A 950 2.44 14.83 -11.56
C GLY A 950 3.95 14.97 -11.71
N HIS A 951 4.48 16.19 -11.71
CA HIS A 951 5.92 16.43 -11.75
C HIS A 951 6.55 16.28 -10.37
N ILE A 952 7.65 15.55 -10.28
CA ILE A 952 8.61 15.62 -9.18
C ILE A 952 9.74 16.54 -9.62
N MET A 953 10.00 17.57 -8.84
CA MET A 953 11.00 18.60 -9.10
C MET A 953 11.95 18.73 -7.91
N ALA A 954 13.19 19.16 -8.16
CA ALA A 954 14.14 19.52 -7.11
C ALA A 954 14.89 20.80 -7.49
N PHE A 955 15.16 21.66 -6.51
CA PHE A 955 15.88 22.93 -6.65
C PHE A 955 17.01 23.00 -5.64
N SER A 956 18.18 23.51 -6.05
CA SER A 956 19.29 23.74 -5.11
C SER A 956 18.95 24.87 -4.13
N LEU A 957 19.68 24.91 -3.02
CA LEU A 957 19.56 25.97 -2.03
C LEU A 957 20.96 26.53 -1.70
N PRO A 958 21.11 27.86 -1.55
CA PRO A 958 20.04 28.86 -1.50
C PRO A 958 19.50 29.34 -2.85
N SER A 959 20.14 29.07 -4.00
CA SER A 959 19.88 29.79 -5.26
C SER A 959 18.56 29.47 -5.98
N LEU A 960 17.89 28.37 -5.63
CA LEU A 960 16.70 27.84 -6.32
C LEU A 960 16.94 27.51 -7.82
N ARG A 961 18.16 27.14 -8.19
CA ARG A 961 18.49 26.60 -9.51
C ARG A 961 17.83 25.22 -9.67
N PRO A 962 17.09 24.95 -10.76
CA PRO A 962 16.51 23.63 -11.01
C PRO A 962 17.59 22.55 -11.12
N LEU A 963 17.39 21.44 -10.41
CA LEU A 963 18.24 20.25 -10.42
C LEU A 963 17.52 19.07 -11.09
N LEU A 964 16.22 18.90 -10.81
CA LEU A 964 15.38 17.83 -11.34
C LEU A 964 14.02 18.39 -11.79
N ASP A 965 13.50 17.89 -12.90
CA ASP A 965 12.09 17.99 -13.28
C ASP A 965 11.70 16.73 -14.08
N VAL A 966 10.81 15.90 -13.50
CA VAL A 966 10.36 14.63 -14.10
C VAL A 966 8.86 14.45 -13.90
N TYR A 967 8.12 14.33 -15.01
CA TYR A 967 6.75 13.83 -15.01
C TYR A 967 6.72 12.35 -14.55
N TYR A 968 6.10 12.09 -13.40
CA TYR A 968 6.07 10.78 -12.76
C TYR A 968 4.66 10.18 -12.67
N LEU A 969 3.72 10.90 -12.05
CA LEU A 969 2.39 10.39 -11.68
C LEU A 969 1.43 11.57 -11.45
N PRO A 970 0.46 11.85 -12.34
CA PRO A 970 -0.52 12.91 -12.11
C PRO A 970 -1.38 12.59 -10.87
N LEU A 971 -1.91 13.62 -10.19
CA LEU A 971 -2.81 13.41 -9.06
C LEU A 971 -4.17 12.86 -9.54
N THR A 972 -4.27 11.54 -9.64
CA THR A 972 -5.50 10.81 -9.95
C THR A 972 -6.30 10.42 -8.71
N ASN A 973 -5.69 10.50 -7.52
CA ASN A 973 -6.31 10.03 -6.28
C ASN A 973 -5.85 10.85 -5.06
N MET A 974 -6.80 11.33 -4.26
CA MET A 974 -6.57 12.14 -3.05
C MET A 974 -5.70 11.43 -1.99
N ARG A 975 -5.68 10.09 -2.00
CA ARG A 975 -4.76 9.28 -1.17
C ARG A 975 -3.30 9.69 -1.35
N ILE A 976 -2.88 9.99 -2.58
CA ILE A 976 -1.51 10.39 -2.89
C ILE A 976 -1.22 11.73 -2.21
N ALA A 977 -2.13 12.71 -2.32
CA ALA A 977 -1.99 14.00 -1.64
C ALA A 977 -1.94 13.90 -0.11
N ARG A 978 -2.64 12.93 0.50
CA ARG A 978 -2.61 12.67 1.97
C ARG A 978 -1.39 11.85 2.44
N THR A 979 -0.58 11.26 1.54
CA THR A 979 0.47 10.29 1.92
C THR A 979 1.81 10.45 1.20
N PHE A 980 1.96 11.42 0.29
CA PHE A 980 3.24 11.66 -0.39
C PHE A 980 4.21 12.40 0.54
N CYS A 981 5.35 11.77 0.82
CA CYS A 981 6.43 12.32 1.64
C CYS A 981 7.75 12.25 0.89
N PHE A 982 8.52 13.34 0.85
CA PHE A 982 9.97 13.24 0.67
C PHE A 982 10.65 13.12 2.04
N THR A 983 11.86 12.58 2.05
CA THR A 983 12.74 12.56 3.21
C THR A 983 14.20 12.61 2.75
N ASN A 984 15.13 12.61 3.71
CA ASN A 984 16.57 12.71 3.48
C ASN A 984 17.13 11.56 2.62
N ASN A 985 18.39 11.73 2.18
CA ASN A 985 19.15 10.77 1.37
C ASN A 985 18.42 10.34 0.08
N GLY A 986 17.64 11.26 -0.49
CA GLY A 986 16.98 11.07 -1.78
C GLY A 986 15.77 10.13 -1.74
N GLN A 987 15.18 9.84 -0.58
CA GLN A 987 14.08 8.88 -0.47
C GLN A 987 12.69 9.54 -0.47
N ALA A 988 11.68 8.86 -1.02
CA ALA A 988 10.28 9.29 -0.98
C ALA A 988 9.32 8.09 -0.93
N LEU A 989 8.08 8.32 -0.48
CA LEU A 989 7.02 7.32 -0.54
C LEU A 989 5.65 7.94 -0.82
N TYR A 990 4.71 7.09 -1.21
CA TYR A 990 3.28 7.38 -1.21
C TYR A 990 2.45 6.07 -1.15
N LEU A 991 1.19 6.17 -0.74
CA LEU A 991 0.28 5.03 -0.69
C LEU A 991 -0.42 4.88 -2.07
N VAL A 992 -0.04 3.85 -2.83
CA VAL A 992 -0.41 3.70 -4.26
C VAL A 992 -1.79 3.06 -4.45
N SER A 993 -2.21 2.20 -3.53
CA SER A 993 -3.53 1.56 -3.47
C SER A 993 -4.08 1.67 -2.03
N PRO A 994 -5.28 1.20 -1.69
CA PRO A 994 -5.71 1.16 -0.29
C PRO A 994 -4.84 0.26 0.60
N THR A 995 -4.04 -0.63 0.01
CA THR A 995 -3.36 -1.75 0.69
C THR A 995 -1.84 -1.78 0.47
N GLU A 996 -1.27 -0.93 -0.40
CA GLU A 996 0.15 -0.94 -0.77
C GLU A 996 0.83 0.44 -0.66
N ILE A 997 2.03 0.47 -0.09
CA ILE A 997 2.96 1.62 -0.10
C ILE A 997 3.98 1.42 -1.22
N GLN A 998 4.18 2.44 -2.05
CA GLN A 998 5.25 2.49 -3.04
C GLN A 998 6.38 3.40 -2.52
N ARG A 999 7.56 2.82 -2.26
CA ARG A 999 8.80 3.61 -2.04
C ARG A 999 9.44 3.96 -3.38
N LEU A 1000 10.10 5.11 -3.39
CA LEU A 1000 10.82 5.73 -4.50
C LEU A 1000 12.16 6.23 -3.98
N THR A 1001 13.14 6.34 -4.87
CA THR A 1001 14.29 7.22 -4.65
C THR A 1001 14.45 8.14 -5.85
N TYR A 1002 14.94 9.35 -5.58
CA TYR A 1002 15.36 10.33 -6.58
C TYR A 1002 16.87 10.58 -6.56
N SER A 1003 17.65 9.79 -5.80
CA SER A 1003 19.12 9.78 -5.79
C SER A 1003 19.69 8.89 -6.91
N GLN A 1004 20.66 9.40 -7.66
CA GLN A 1004 21.43 8.61 -8.63
C GLN A 1004 22.12 7.42 -7.94
N GLU A 1005 22.85 7.68 -6.85
CA GLU A 1005 23.61 6.69 -6.08
C GLU A 1005 22.72 5.53 -5.60
N THR A 1006 21.53 5.82 -5.09
CA THR A 1006 20.58 4.77 -4.68
C THR A 1006 20.03 4.02 -5.90
N CYS A 1007 19.73 4.68 -7.02
CA CYS A 1007 19.26 4.00 -8.22
C CYS A 1007 20.32 3.12 -8.90
N GLU A 1008 21.60 3.44 -8.77
CA GLU A 1008 22.71 2.60 -9.26
C GLU A 1008 22.88 1.36 -8.37
N ASN A 1009 22.92 1.54 -7.05
CA ASN A 1009 23.06 0.43 -6.08
C ASN A 1009 21.81 -0.47 -5.96
N LEU A 1010 20.63 -0.02 -6.41
CA LEU A 1010 19.35 -0.74 -6.28
C LEU A 1010 19.36 -2.16 -6.86
N GLN A 1011 20.18 -2.44 -7.88
CA GLN A 1011 20.28 -3.79 -8.46
C GLN A 1011 21.02 -4.78 -7.53
N GLU A 1012 21.90 -4.30 -6.65
CA GLU A 1012 22.56 -5.13 -5.64
C GLU A 1012 21.65 -5.39 -4.44
N MET A 1013 20.87 -4.37 -4.04
CA MET A 1013 19.91 -4.42 -2.95
C MET A 1013 18.74 -5.39 -3.20
N LEU A 1014 18.28 -5.51 -4.45
CA LEU A 1014 17.19 -6.43 -4.81
C LEU A 1014 17.58 -7.89 -4.55
N GLY A 1015 16.65 -8.66 -3.99
CA GLY A 1015 16.78 -10.09 -3.79
C GLY A 1015 16.66 -10.91 -5.08
N GLU A 1016 17.03 -12.18 -4.99
CA GLU A 1016 16.96 -13.15 -6.08
C GLU A 1016 15.82 -14.12 -5.82
N LEU A 1017 14.84 -14.16 -6.72
CA LEU A 1017 13.66 -15.03 -6.61
C LEU A 1017 13.99 -16.49 -6.86
N PHE A 1018 14.84 -16.76 -7.85
CA PHE A 1018 15.24 -18.11 -8.26
C PHE A 1018 16.67 -18.41 -7.81
N THR A 1019 16.89 -19.57 -7.21
CA THR A 1019 18.21 -20.10 -6.87
C THR A 1019 18.37 -21.52 -7.40
N PRO A 1020 19.59 -22.01 -7.72
CA PRO A 1020 19.79 -23.41 -8.06
C PRO A 1020 19.45 -24.32 -6.87
N VAL A 1021 18.36 -25.07 -6.98
CA VAL A 1021 17.90 -26.06 -6.00
C VAL A 1021 17.77 -27.40 -6.72
N GLU A 1022 18.19 -28.50 -6.12
CA GLU A 1022 17.97 -29.83 -6.70
C GLU A 1022 16.48 -30.21 -6.62
N THR A 1023 15.88 -30.57 -7.75
CA THR A 1023 14.52 -31.14 -7.75
C THR A 1023 14.55 -32.47 -7.00
N PRO A 1024 13.59 -32.76 -6.09
CA PRO A 1024 13.49 -34.07 -5.45
C PRO A 1024 13.47 -35.22 -6.47
N GLU A 1025 14.02 -36.37 -6.10
CA GLU A 1025 14.01 -37.55 -6.98
C GLU A 1025 12.57 -38.03 -7.26
N ALA A 1026 12.36 -38.58 -8.46
CA ALA A 1026 11.06 -39.13 -8.84
C ALA A 1026 10.75 -40.41 -8.03
N PRO A 1027 9.49 -40.62 -7.60
CA PRO A 1027 9.12 -41.78 -6.79
C PRO A 1027 9.43 -43.08 -7.54
N ASN A 1028 10.19 -43.96 -6.90
CA ASN A 1028 10.71 -45.20 -7.49
C ASN A 1028 9.56 -46.09 -8.01
N ARG A 1029 9.41 -46.16 -9.35
CA ARG A 1029 8.42 -47.03 -10.02
C ARG A 1029 8.87 -48.50 -9.87
N GLY A 1030 8.47 -49.12 -8.75
CA GLY A 1030 8.95 -50.44 -8.30
C GLY A 1030 9.06 -51.50 -9.39
N PHE A 1031 10.27 -52.06 -9.51
CA PHE A 1031 10.78 -52.91 -10.59
C PHE A 1031 9.80 -53.98 -11.11
N PHE A 1032 9.07 -54.65 -10.21
CA PHE A 1032 8.12 -55.71 -10.55
C PHE A 1032 6.92 -55.28 -11.41
N LYS A 1033 6.61 -53.97 -11.50
CA LYS A 1033 5.48 -53.49 -12.30
C LYS A 1033 5.68 -53.70 -13.82
N GLY A 1034 6.91 -53.93 -14.28
CA GLY A 1034 7.23 -54.22 -15.67
C GLY A 1034 7.01 -55.68 -16.11
N LEU A 1035 6.86 -56.65 -15.20
CA LEU A 1035 6.83 -58.07 -15.55
C LEU A 1035 5.43 -58.64 -15.89
N PHE A 1036 4.35 -58.01 -15.40
CA PHE A 1036 2.99 -58.57 -15.50
C PHE A 1036 1.90 -57.57 -15.93
N GLY A 1037 2.27 -56.33 -16.26
CA GLY A 1037 1.38 -55.35 -16.88
C GLY A 1037 1.96 -54.89 -18.21
N GLY A 1038 1.15 -54.91 -19.28
CA GLY A 1038 1.56 -54.40 -20.59
C GLY A 1038 2.02 -52.94 -20.46
N GLY A 1039 3.32 -52.72 -20.62
CA GLY A 1039 3.94 -51.44 -20.30
C GLY A 1039 3.37 -50.30 -21.13
N ALA A 1040 2.91 -49.24 -20.45
CA ALA A 1040 2.64 -47.98 -21.11
C ALA A 1040 3.95 -47.43 -21.66
N GLN A 1041 4.16 -47.55 -22.98
CA GLN A 1041 5.20 -46.81 -23.70
C GLN A 1041 5.09 -45.33 -23.30
N SER A 1042 6.21 -44.65 -23.06
CA SER A 1042 6.23 -43.20 -22.87
C SER A 1042 5.48 -42.51 -24.02
N LEU A 1043 4.67 -41.50 -23.70
CA LEU A 1043 4.07 -40.67 -24.75
C LEU A 1043 5.14 -39.70 -25.25
N ASP A 1044 5.56 -39.84 -26.50
CA ASP A 1044 6.30 -38.76 -27.14
C ASP A 1044 5.34 -37.60 -27.46
N ARG A 1045 5.44 -36.54 -26.65
CA ARG A 1045 4.66 -35.31 -26.81
C ARG A 1045 5.20 -34.42 -27.93
N GLU A 1046 6.47 -34.57 -28.30
CA GLU A 1046 7.06 -33.84 -29.42
C GLU A 1046 6.63 -34.46 -30.75
N GLU A 1047 6.58 -35.80 -30.85
CA GLU A 1047 5.93 -36.48 -31.97
C GLU A 1047 4.45 -36.08 -32.06
N LEU A 1048 3.72 -36.05 -30.94
CA LEU A 1048 2.27 -35.79 -30.96
C LEU A 1048 1.89 -34.33 -31.28
N PHE A 1049 2.62 -33.36 -30.73
CA PHE A 1049 2.27 -31.93 -30.75
C PHE A 1049 3.22 -31.05 -31.57
N GLY A 1050 4.42 -31.54 -31.93
CA GLY A 1050 5.36 -30.80 -32.77
C GLY A 1050 4.83 -30.53 -34.18
N GLU A 1051 5.44 -29.59 -34.90
CA GLU A 1051 5.01 -29.23 -36.26
C GLU A 1051 5.05 -30.44 -37.24
N SER A 1052 5.95 -31.40 -36.99
CA SER A 1052 6.22 -32.55 -37.86
C SER A 1052 5.01 -33.46 -38.10
N ALA A 1053 4.18 -33.70 -37.08
CA ALA A 1053 2.99 -34.56 -37.19
C ALA A 1053 1.66 -33.84 -36.91
N SER A 1054 1.68 -32.71 -36.18
CA SER A 1054 0.48 -31.91 -35.95
C SER A 1054 0.23 -30.86 -37.04
N GLY A 1055 1.25 -30.53 -37.85
CA GLY A 1055 1.22 -29.42 -38.79
C GLY A 1055 1.40 -28.07 -38.09
N LYS A 1056 1.24 -26.98 -38.86
CA LYS A 1056 1.39 -25.61 -38.34
C LYS A 1056 0.04 -25.05 -37.90
N ALA A 1057 0.00 -24.45 -36.71
CA ALA A 1057 -1.19 -23.78 -36.18
C ALA A 1057 -1.69 -22.65 -37.10
N SER A 1058 -2.98 -22.34 -37.02
CA SER A 1058 -3.54 -21.19 -37.74
C SER A 1058 -3.01 -19.87 -37.19
N ARG A 1059 -2.27 -19.13 -38.00
CA ARG A 1059 -1.76 -17.79 -37.69
C ARG A 1059 -2.85 -16.74 -37.45
N SER A 1060 -4.11 -17.03 -37.73
CA SER A 1060 -5.25 -16.16 -37.40
C SER A 1060 -5.86 -16.42 -36.02
N LEU A 1061 -5.46 -17.52 -35.35
CA LEU A 1061 -5.98 -17.89 -34.04
C LEU A 1061 -5.20 -17.22 -32.90
N ALA A 1062 -3.88 -17.15 -32.98
CA ALA A 1062 -3.07 -16.43 -32.01
C ALA A 1062 -1.88 -15.71 -32.66
N GLN A 1063 -1.51 -14.56 -32.09
CA GLN A 1063 -0.36 -13.76 -32.49
C GLN A 1063 0.75 -13.89 -31.43
N HIS A 1064 1.90 -14.43 -31.85
CA HIS A 1064 3.12 -14.39 -31.05
C HIS A 1064 3.73 -12.99 -31.08
N ILE A 1065 4.18 -12.51 -29.92
CA ILE A 1065 4.81 -11.21 -29.72
C ILE A 1065 6.10 -11.46 -28.91
N PRO A 1066 7.30 -11.29 -29.52
CA PRO A 1066 8.55 -11.42 -28.80
C PRO A 1066 8.72 -10.26 -27.80
N GLY A 1067 9.28 -10.55 -26.63
CA GLY A 1067 9.59 -9.56 -25.61
C GLY A 1067 10.70 -8.58 -26.01
N PRO A 1068 10.87 -7.47 -25.27
CA PRO A 1068 11.78 -6.38 -25.63
C PRO A 1068 13.29 -6.71 -25.56
N GLY A 1069 13.68 -7.94 -25.20
CA GLY A 1069 15.08 -8.37 -25.08
C GLY A 1069 15.82 -8.62 -26.41
N GLY A 1070 15.11 -8.68 -27.55
CA GLY A 1070 15.72 -8.87 -28.86
C GLY A 1070 16.40 -10.22 -29.08
N ILE A 1071 16.98 -10.43 -30.27
CA ILE A 1071 17.54 -11.74 -30.68
C ILE A 1071 18.79 -12.13 -29.86
N GLU A 1072 19.53 -11.15 -29.33
CA GLU A 1072 20.69 -11.41 -28.46
C GLU A 1072 20.27 -11.77 -27.04
N GLY A 1073 19.24 -11.11 -26.49
CA GLY A 1073 18.59 -11.55 -25.25
C GLY A 1073 17.94 -12.93 -25.38
N VAL A 1074 17.38 -13.26 -26.55
CA VAL A 1074 16.90 -14.62 -26.87
C VAL A 1074 18.05 -15.62 -26.92
N LYS A 1075 19.22 -15.29 -27.49
CA LYS A 1075 20.38 -16.18 -27.42
C LYS A 1075 20.83 -16.42 -25.97
N GLY A 1076 20.95 -15.38 -25.15
CA GLY A 1076 21.30 -15.52 -23.74
C GLY A 1076 20.28 -16.34 -22.93
N ALA A 1077 18.99 -16.02 -23.04
CA ALA A 1077 17.94 -16.67 -22.26
C ALA A 1077 17.59 -18.09 -22.76
N ALA A 1078 17.40 -18.27 -24.07
CA ALA A 1078 16.99 -19.56 -24.62
C ALA A 1078 18.15 -20.58 -24.67
N SER A 1079 19.40 -20.16 -24.93
CA SER A 1079 20.53 -21.09 -24.84
C SER A 1079 21.01 -21.30 -23.41
N GLY A 1080 20.77 -20.35 -22.49
CA GLY A 1080 21.05 -20.51 -21.07
C GLY A 1080 20.10 -21.54 -20.44
N VAL A 1081 18.81 -21.25 -20.37
CA VAL A 1081 17.83 -22.08 -19.63
C VAL A 1081 17.83 -23.54 -20.11
N VAL A 1082 17.81 -23.76 -21.43
CA VAL A 1082 17.72 -25.12 -22.01
C VAL A 1082 19.10 -25.79 -22.15
N GLY A 1083 20.12 -25.02 -22.56
CA GLY A 1083 21.47 -25.56 -22.76
C GLY A 1083 22.20 -25.93 -21.47
N GLU A 1084 21.84 -25.31 -20.33
CA GLU A 1084 22.37 -25.68 -19.02
C GLU A 1084 21.55 -26.80 -18.38
N LEU A 1085 20.22 -26.85 -18.57
CA LEU A 1085 19.40 -27.98 -18.11
C LEU A 1085 19.77 -29.29 -18.84
N ALA A 1086 20.03 -29.22 -20.15
CA ALA A 1086 20.53 -30.36 -20.93
C ALA A 1086 21.94 -30.79 -20.49
N ARG A 1087 22.87 -29.85 -20.26
CA ARG A 1087 24.21 -30.16 -19.72
C ARG A 1087 24.15 -30.74 -18.30
N ALA A 1088 23.28 -30.21 -17.45
CA ALA A 1088 23.07 -30.71 -16.10
C ALA A 1088 22.50 -32.13 -16.12
N ARG A 1089 21.50 -32.41 -16.98
CA ARG A 1089 20.95 -33.76 -17.18
C ARG A 1089 22.02 -34.75 -17.62
N LEU A 1090 22.80 -34.41 -18.65
CA LEU A 1090 23.91 -35.23 -19.15
C LEU A 1090 25.01 -35.45 -18.09
N ALA A 1091 25.33 -34.43 -17.29
CA ALA A 1091 26.28 -34.55 -16.19
C ALA A 1091 25.72 -35.39 -15.01
N LEU A 1092 24.39 -35.44 -14.85
CA LEU A 1092 23.71 -36.30 -13.87
C LEU A 1092 23.71 -37.76 -14.34
N ASP A 1093 23.47 -38.01 -15.63
CA ASP A 1093 23.59 -39.34 -16.25
C ASP A 1093 25.06 -39.83 -16.21
N GLU A 1094 26.03 -38.96 -16.50
CA GLU A 1094 27.47 -39.25 -16.39
C GLU A 1094 27.90 -39.48 -14.93
N ARG A 1095 27.37 -38.71 -13.98
CA ARG A 1095 27.56 -38.94 -12.53
C ARG A 1095 26.95 -40.26 -12.09
N GLY A 1096 25.78 -40.63 -12.63
CA GLY A 1096 25.12 -41.91 -12.38
C GLY A 1096 25.95 -43.10 -12.88
N GLN A 1097 26.47 -43.03 -14.11
CA GLN A 1097 27.41 -44.02 -14.64
C GLN A 1097 28.67 -44.13 -13.78
N LYS A 1098 29.28 -42.99 -13.40
CA LYS A 1098 30.46 -42.98 -12.52
C LYS A 1098 30.17 -43.47 -11.10
N LEU A 1099 28.94 -43.34 -10.60
CA LEU A 1099 28.52 -43.93 -9.32
C LEU A 1099 28.40 -45.46 -9.44
N GLY A 1100 27.77 -45.97 -10.50
CA GLY A 1100 27.70 -47.41 -10.77
C GLY A 1100 29.08 -48.04 -10.97
N GLU A 1101 29.97 -47.38 -11.73
CA GLU A 1101 31.37 -47.77 -11.83
C GLU A 1101 32.09 -47.76 -10.45
N LEU A 1102 31.75 -46.81 -9.56
CA LEU A 1102 32.35 -46.73 -8.24
C LEU A 1102 31.81 -47.82 -7.30
N GLU A 1103 30.52 -48.16 -7.36
CA GLU A 1103 29.95 -49.30 -6.65
C GLU A 1103 30.56 -50.62 -7.14
N GLU A 1104 30.70 -50.82 -8.45
CA GLU A 1104 31.32 -52.01 -9.03
C GLU A 1104 32.81 -52.13 -8.64
N LYS A 1105 33.58 -51.02 -8.71
CA LYS A 1105 34.98 -50.98 -8.23
C LYS A 1105 35.07 -51.20 -6.72
N THR A 1106 34.12 -50.69 -5.93
CA THR A 1106 34.07 -50.91 -4.48
C THR A 1106 33.76 -52.37 -4.16
N ALA A 1107 32.81 -53.00 -4.85
CA ALA A 1107 32.51 -54.42 -4.71
C ALA A 1107 33.69 -55.30 -5.12
N ALA A 1108 34.38 -54.98 -6.22
CA ALA A 1108 35.60 -55.67 -6.65
C ALA A 1108 36.75 -55.50 -5.64
N MET A 1109 36.91 -54.32 -5.04
CA MET A 1109 37.89 -54.08 -3.98
C MET A 1109 37.55 -54.84 -2.69
N LEU A 1110 36.27 -54.92 -2.32
CA LEU A 1110 35.79 -55.63 -1.14
C LEU A 1110 35.96 -57.16 -1.29
N TYR A 1111 35.67 -57.70 -2.49
CA TYR A 1111 36.00 -59.08 -2.86
C TYR A 1111 37.52 -59.34 -2.83
N SER A 1112 38.32 -58.40 -3.33
CA SER A 1112 39.78 -58.50 -3.30
C SER A 1112 40.33 -58.47 -1.87
N ALA A 1113 39.73 -57.68 -0.97
CA ALA A 1113 40.10 -57.62 0.44
C ALA A 1113 39.73 -58.91 1.20
N ASP A 1114 38.56 -59.49 0.95
CA ASP A 1114 38.17 -60.81 1.49
C ASP A 1114 39.09 -61.93 0.98
N SER A 1115 39.41 -61.93 -0.32
CA SER A 1115 40.39 -62.85 -0.92
C SER A 1115 41.77 -62.69 -0.29
N PHE A 1116 42.27 -61.46 -0.11
CA PHE A 1116 43.55 -61.19 0.55
C PHE A 1116 43.53 -61.64 2.02
N SER A 1117 42.45 -61.38 2.75
CA SER A 1117 42.26 -61.82 4.13
C SER A 1117 42.35 -63.34 4.26
N LYS A 1118 41.71 -64.08 3.35
CA LYS A 1118 41.78 -65.56 3.28
C LYS A 1118 43.19 -66.05 2.97
N HIS A 1119 43.89 -65.46 1.99
CA HIS A 1119 45.28 -65.81 1.69
C HIS A 1119 46.23 -65.50 2.84
N ALA A 1120 46.06 -64.36 3.53
CA ALA A 1120 46.83 -64.00 4.73
C ALA A 1120 46.56 -64.96 5.90
N HIS A 1121 45.32 -65.40 6.08
CA HIS A 1121 44.95 -66.39 7.08
C HIS A 1121 45.55 -67.78 6.78
N GLU A 1122 45.49 -68.24 5.53
CA GLU A 1122 46.19 -69.46 5.10
C GLU A 1122 47.70 -69.36 5.29
N MET A 1123 48.31 -68.21 4.96
CA MET A 1123 49.74 -68.00 5.13
C MET A 1123 50.11 -68.04 6.61
N MET A 1124 49.34 -67.36 7.47
CA MET A 1124 49.49 -67.44 8.93
C MET A 1124 49.42 -68.89 9.41
N LEU A 1125 48.44 -69.68 8.97
CA LEU A 1125 48.34 -71.11 9.30
C LEU A 1125 49.55 -71.93 8.80
N LYS A 1126 50.04 -71.68 7.58
CA LYS A 1126 51.22 -72.34 6.99
C LYS A 1126 52.54 -72.01 7.71
N TYR A 1127 52.61 -70.90 8.45
CA TYR A 1127 53.78 -70.51 9.25
C TYR A 1127 53.60 -70.69 10.77
N LYS A 1128 52.37 -70.88 11.26
CA LYS A 1128 52.03 -71.06 12.69
C LYS A 1128 52.87 -72.10 13.41
N ASP A 1129 53.16 -73.22 12.73
CA ASP A 1129 53.91 -74.35 13.29
C ASP A 1129 55.41 -74.34 12.90
N LYS A 1130 55.87 -73.35 12.11
CA LYS A 1130 57.27 -73.21 11.71
C LYS A 1130 58.04 -72.38 12.75
N LYS A 1131 58.87 -73.07 13.54
CA LYS A 1131 59.76 -72.43 14.53
C LYS A 1131 60.76 -71.50 13.83
N TRP A 1132 60.84 -70.26 14.31
CA TRP A 1132 61.49 -69.10 13.66
C TRP A 1132 63.03 -69.11 13.64
N TYR A 1133 63.65 -70.26 13.89
CA TYR A 1133 65.10 -70.46 13.93
C TYR A 1133 65.53 -71.72 13.15
N GLN A 1134 64.89 -71.95 12.00
CA GLN A 1134 65.34 -72.87 10.95
C GLN A 1134 65.26 -72.20 9.57
N PHE A 1135 66.15 -71.22 9.36
CA PHE A 1135 66.74 -70.84 8.07
C PHE A 1135 68.18 -70.40 8.33
#